data_AF-A0A841H7G7-F1
#
_entry.id   AF-A0A841H7G7-F1
#
_cell.length_a   1.000
_cell.length_b   1.000
_cell.length_c   1.000
_cell.angle_alpha   90.00
_cell.angle_beta   90.00
_cell.angle_gamma   90.00
#
_symmetry.space_group_name_H-M   'P 1'
#
loop_
_entity.id
_entity.type
_entity.pdbx_description
1 polymer ?
#
loop_
_entity_poly.entity_id
_entity_poly.type
_entity_poly.pdbx_seq_one_letter_code
_entity_poly.pdbx_strand_id
1 'polypeptide(L)'
;MKTNLFARGAAALALAVLAACSETGQPLAPENPGLQPLVEMNCIATLSSRSVTCSEVAAGGPSKVIAGNQGVYVRLISSNITMTADTFAFDVNVQNLIPQALGTTDGITLDSAAVRVFFHIPPFVRQGTGSVSVANADGQAEYTGLGQDYYQYDEILEPNETSTITRRWQLVFTPGVDQIGLKLYVAAKVPRPDGYVELSAGNPFQLTGTTQSFTGVVRDVVGNVVDTPISWMTSDSAVATVDASGTLTAVAPGRVILTATAGIRIGADTIDVCPDLPVGGVYTASMPSASRVCFGGQASTAEYTYMPVNLSTASSLALSVTGTGIQAVTGPPSPNIIPTGGITLGGGNAALAANDDGHVARLAAEKRDLAGRTALVRNRAASGARRTITPGVPAVGDLWNLNAVQGCSGTPDVRVGRVRSVSQRAIIVGDTANPAGGFTTAQYDSIALEFDSIAYSVDVANFGAPTDMDNNSRVVLFFTRAVNELSPPASSQVTNGYFTNRDLFGTGDCALSNQGEILYMLVPDPTGAVNSNVRTVSFVRGNVTRTAGHELQHLINASRRLTAGAPFEEAWLDEGMSQAAEELMFYRTAVGLAPRQNINLSNLTTGPNASRRVAAFNTYANGNFGNLRSWLQRPDTSGAFKTTSPASPAFRGVNWAFLRYASDRVNGSDAAFWQSLVNTTLTGKANIQNAIGADPDLWLRDFVGAMYADDAVTGIAAQYTQPSWNFRSIYGGLGGVPLLARPLTNATALTLSYSRGGGTAYMRFGVPSAGFATLTALSAGLPPTSPFQLIVVRTK
;
A
#
# COMPACT_ATOMS: atom_id res chain seq x y z
N MET A 1 -6.54 57.09 -36.00
CA MET A 1 -5.73 58.11 -35.30
C MET A 1 -4.88 57.36 -34.28
N LYS A 2 -3.54 57.45 -34.35
CA LYS A 2 -2.66 58.37 -33.57
C LYS A 2 -2.70 58.08 -32.05
N THR A 3 -1.58 57.86 -31.33
CA THR A 3 -0.14 57.82 -31.74
C THR A 3 0.77 57.24 -30.63
N ASN A 4 1.76 56.43 -31.03
CA ASN A 4 3.21 56.47 -30.71
C ASN A 4 3.76 56.53 -29.26
N LEU A 5 5.03 56.20 -28.96
CA LEU A 5 6.01 55.18 -29.45
C LEU A 5 7.29 55.27 -28.54
N PHE A 6 8.40 54.61 -28.96
CA PHE A 6 9.78 54.63 -28.40
C PHE A 6 10.03 53.75 -27.16
N ALA A 7 11.13 52.99 -27.05
CA ALA A 7 12.18 52.66 -28.04
C ALA A 7 12.81 51.27 -27.78
N ARG A 8 13.57 50.76 -28.76
CA ARG A 8 14.43 49.56 -28.64
C ARG A 8 15.88 49.95 -28.28
N GLY A 9 16.62 49.05 -27.65
CA GLY A 9 18.09 49.09 -27.52
C GLY A 9 18.63 47.69 -27.22
N ALA A 10 19.85 47.37 -27.66
CA ALA A 10 20.44 46.03 -27.53
C ALA A 10 21.98 46.06 -27.37
N ALA A 11 22.50 45.09 -26.61
CA ALA A 11 23.86 44.51 -26.60
C ALA A 11 25.12 45.42 -26.67
N ALA A 12 26.06 45.26 -25.72
CA ALA A 12 27.47 44.81 -25.98
C ALA A 12 28.44 44.98 -24.78
N LEU A 13 29.49 44.14 -24.78
CA LEU A 13 30.87 44.28 -24.23
C LEU A 13 31.13 44.82 -22.78
N ALA A 14 31.43 43.87 -21.87
CA ALA A 14 32.77 43.48 -21.36
C ALA A 14 33.84 44.48 -20.82
N LEU A 15 34.69 43.93 -19.93
CA LEU A 15 36.08 44.28 -19.50
C LEU A 15 36.38 45.13 -18.21
N ALA A 16 36.71 44.40 -17.13
CA ALA A 16 37.98 44.42 -16.34
C ALA A 16 38.60 45.68 -15.65
N VAL A 17 38.79 45.60 -14.31
CA VAL A 17 40.03 45.80 -13.49
C VAL A 17 39.79 45.12 -12.12
N LEU A 18 40.63 44.30 -11.46
CA LEU A 18 41.89 43.60 -11.77
C LEU A 18 43.27 44.19 -11.33
N ALA A 19 43.49 44.41 -10.02
CA ALA A 19 44.79 44.35 -9.29
C ALA A 19 44.50 44.31 -7.75
N ALA A 20 45.08 43.48 -6.87
CA ALA A 20 46.49 43.09 -6.61
C ALA A 20 47.27 44.20 -5.87
N CYS A 21 48.06 43.95 -4.82
CA CYS A 21 48.29 42.79 -3.94
C CYS A 21 48.57 43.35 -2.50
N SER A 22 49.09 42.69 -1.46
CA SER A 22 49.87 41.44 -1.23
C SER A 22 49.47 40.86 0.17
N GLU A 23 50.09 39.89 0.87
CA GLU A 23 51.42 39.23 0.86
C GLU A 23 51.37 37.68 0.99
N THR A 24 52.52 37.09 1.29
CA THR A 24 52.90 35.67 1.31
C THR A 24 52.33 34.84 2.47
N GLY A 25 51.36 33.98 2.16
CA GLY A 25 51.30 32.62 2.72
C GLY A 25 51.71 31.63 1.62
N GLN A 26 52.54 30.62 1.92
CA GLN A 26 52.84 29.60 0.91
C GLN A 26 51.60 28.75 0.63
N PRO A 27 51.40 28.27 -0.62
CA PRO A 27 50.43 27.23 -0.87
C PRO A 27 50.88 25.98 -0.12
N LEU A 28 50.14 25.60 0.94
CA LEU A 28 50.23 24.26 1.47
C LEU A 28 49.90 23.30 0.32
N ALA A 29 50.87 22.46 -0.04
CA ALA A 29 50.65 21.44 -1.06
C ALA A 29 49.49 20.53 -0.64
N PRO A 30 48.77 19.91 -1.59
CA PRO A 30 47.80 18.89 -1.24
C PRO A 30 48.50 17.79 -0.44
N GLU A 31 48.11 17.59 0.82
CA GLU A 31 48.48 16.36 1.53
C GLU A 31 47.89 15.19 0.73
N ASN A 32 48.77 14.41 0.12
CA ASN A 32 48.45 13.20 -0.62
C ASN A 32 48.70 11.99 0.30
N PRO A 33 47.74 11.57 1.14
CA PRO A 33 48.03 10.83 2.35
C PRO A 33 47.92 9.33 2.04
N GLY A 34 48.97 8.75 1.46
CA GLY A 34 49.05 7.29 1.30
C GLY A 34 49.76 6.74 0.06
N LEU A 35 50.78 7.41 -0.48
CA LEU A 35 51.72 6.73 -1.38
C LEU A 35 52.60 5.76 -0.57
N GLN A 36 52.10 4.54 -0.38
CA GLN A 36 52.91 3.44 0.13
C GLN A 36 54.05 3.10 -0.85
N PRO A 37 55.19 2.61 -0.35
CA PRO A 37 56.42 2.58 -1.12
C PRO A 37 56.45 1.44 -2.15
N LEU A 38 57.17 1.67 -3.24
CA LEU A 38 57.67 0.57 -4.06
C LEU A 38 58.59 -0.30 -3.20
N VAL A 39 58.34 -1.61 -3.17
CA VAL A 39 59.20 -2.60 -2.51
C VAL A 39 59.69 -3.60 -3.54
N GLU A 40 60.94 -3.47 -3.96
CA GLU A 40 61.51 -4.30 -5.01
C GLU A 40 61.49 -5.79 -4.62
N MET A 41 61.23 -6.67 -5.57
CA MET A 41 61.39 -8.11 -5.39
C MET A 41 62.68 -8.54 -6.10
N ASN A 42 63.69 -8.92 -5.31
CA ASN A 42 64.93 -9.47 -5.85
C ASN A 42 64.81 -10.98 -6.00
N CYS A 43 64.97 -11.49 -7.22
CA CYS A 43 65.04 -12.93 -7.50
C CYS A 43 66.39 -13.30 -8.09
N ILE A 44 66.92 -14.46 -7.70
CA ILE A 44 68.20 -15.01 -8.16
C ILE A 44 67.92 -16.31 -8.88
N ALA A 45 68.20 -16.36 -10.18
CA ALA A 45 68.25 -17.60 -10.94
C ALA A 45 69.69 -18.12 -10.90
N THR A 46 69.90 -19.29 -10.29
CA THR A 46 71.21 -19.95 -10.22
C THR A 46 71.23 -21.12 -11.19
N LEU A 47 72.11 -21.06 -12.18
CA LEU A 47 72.10 -21.97 -13.33
C LEU A 47 72.55 -23.38 -12.95
N SER A 48 73.58 -23.49 -12.10
CA SER A 48 74.15 -24.76 -11.64
C SER A 48 73.19 -25.61 -10.80
N SER A 49 72.43 -24.99 -9.88
CA SER A 49 71.40 -25.63 -9.06
C SER A 49 70.02 -25.67 -9.72
N ARG A 50 69.86 -25.05 -10.90
CA ARG A 50 68.59 -24.89 -11.63
C ARG A 50 67.45 -24.41 -10.73
N SER A 51 67.71 -23.38 -9.95
CA SER A 51 66.78 -22.85 -8.94
C SER A 51 66.58 -21.35 -9.12
N VAL A 52 65.33 -20.90 -9.05
CA VAL A 52 64.97 -19.48 -8.89
C VAL A 52 64.52 -19.27 -7.45
N THR A 53 65.11 -18.30 -6.76
CA THR A 53 64.72 -17.92 -5.39
C THR A 53 64.51 -16.42 -5.30
N CYS A 54 63.32 -16.01 -4.85
CA CYS A 54 62.98 -14.61 -4.60
C CYS A 54 63.06 -14.30 -3.10
N SER A 55 63.56 -13.12 -2.75
CA SER A 55 63.74 -12.66 -1.37
C SER A 55 63.14 -11.28 -1.14
N GLU A 56 62.80 -11.01 0.12
CA GLU A 56 62.37 -9.69 0.60
C GLU A 56 63.46 -8.62 0.44
N VAL A 57 63.03 -7.36 0.36
CA VAL A 57 63.90 -6.18 0.20
C VAL A 57 63.30 -5.01 0.98
N ALA A 58 64.14 -4.09 1.47
CA ALA A 58 63.66 -2.87 2.11
C ALA A 58 63.02 -1.90 1.09
N ALA A 59 62.00 -1.18 1.54
CA ALA A 59 61.16 -0.29 0.75
C ALA A 59 61.86 0.99 0.26
N GLY A 60 61.47 1.50 -0.92
CA GLY A 60 61.90 2.81 -1.40
C GLY A 60 61.41 3.20 -2.81
N GLY A 61 60.61 4.27 -2.90
CA GLY A 61 60.21 4.92 -4.16
C GLY A 61 58.69 5.19 -4.26
N PRO A 62 58.23 6.19 -5.04
CA PRO A 62 56.81 6.56 -5.11
C PRO A 62 56.06 6.19 -6.40
N SER A 63 54.74 6.06 -6.24
CA SER A 63 53.65 6.14 -7.25
C SER A 63 53.13 4.86 -7.93
N LYS A 64 51.79 4.78 -7.96
CA LYS A 64 50.91 3.71 -8.49
C LYS A 64 51.05 2.36 -7.79
N VAL A 65 50.00 1.53 -7.92
CA VAL A 65 49.84 0.29 -7.14
C VAL A 65 50.83 -0.77 -7.61
N ILE A 66 51.96 -0.84 -6.89
CA ILE A 66 53.06 -1.76 -7.14
C ILE A 66 53.20 -2.66 -5.91
N ALA A 67 52.53 -3.81 -5.96
CA ALA A 67 52.48 -4.79 -4.88
C ALA A 67 53.70 -5.72 -4.95
N GLY A 68 54.87 -5.17 -4.61
CA GLY A 68 56.10 -5.95 -4.46
C GLY A 68 56.28 -6.54 -3.05
N ASN A 69 57.50 -7.00 -2.75
CA ASN A 69 57.85 -7.84 -1.59
C ASN A 69 57.27 -9.27 -1.60
N GLN A 70 58.15 -10.24 -1.87
CA GLN A 70 57.87 -11.67 -2.02
C GLN A 70 57.28 -12.28 -0.73
N GLY A 71 56.04 -12.73 -0.77
CA GLY A 71 55.38 -13.39 0.36
C GLY A 71 54.71 -12.44 1.37
N VAL A 72 54.70 -11.13 1.09
CA VAL A 72 54.06 -10.12 1.95
C VAL A 72 52.84 -9.49 1.29
N TYR A 73 52.96 -8.99 0.05
CA TYR A 73 51.82 -8.45 -0.71
C TYR A 73 51.51 -9.28 -1.97
N VAL A 74 52.54 -9.83 -2.61
CA VAL A 74 52.42 -10.79 -3.70
C VAL A 74 53.51 -11.86 -3.54
N ARG A 75 53.26 -13.08 -4.03
CA ARG A 75 54.26 -14.15 -4.07
C ARG A 75 54.37 -14.73 -5.47
N LEU A 76 55.55 -14.65 -6.08
CA LEU A 76 55.88 -15.43 -7.26
C LEU A 76 56.22 -16.86 -6.87
N ILE A 77 55.68 -17.81 -7.64
CA ILE A 77 55.89 -19.24 -7.49
C ILE A 77 56.54 -19.74 -8.77
N SER A 78 57.84 -20.01 -8.72
CA SER A 78 58.63 -20.48 -9.86
C SER A 78 58.68 -22.01 -9.92
N SER A 79 58.45 -22.61 -11.10
CA SER A 79 58.46 -24.07 -11.29
C SER A 79 59.03 -24.50 -12.65
N ASN A 80 59.05 -25.82 -12.91
CA ASN A 80 59.38 -26.43 -14.21
C ASN A 80 60.67 -25.92 -14.88
N ILE A 81 61.74 -25.72 -14.09
CA ILE A 81 62.97 -25.05 -14.55
C ILE A 81 63.74 -25.92 -15.55
N THR A 82 64.02 -25.38 -16.74
CA THR A 82 64.83 -26.01 -17.80
C THR A 82 65.95 -25.09 -18.25
N MET A 83 67.00 -25.68 -18.84
CA MET A 83 68.20 -24.96 -19.27
C MET A 83 68.78 -25.62 -20.53
N THR A 84 69.08 -24.81 -21.55
CA THR A 84 69.83 -25.19 -22.76
C THR A 84 71.28 -24.68 -22.66
N ALA A 85 72.02 -24.64 -23.77
CA ALA A 85 73.37 -24.05 -23.81
C ALA A 85 73.37 -22.51 -23.67
N ASP A 86 72.23 -21.87 -23.94
CA ASP A 86 72.07 -20.42 -24.15
C ASP A 86 70.82 -19.82 -23.48
N THR A 87 69.89 -20.65 -22.98
CA THR A 87 68.57 -20.20 -22.48
C THR A 87 68.27 -20.86 -21.14
N PHE A 88 67.93 -20.04 -20.14
CA PHE A 88 67.41 -20.47 -18.85
C PHE A 88 65.92 -20.14 -18.80
N ALA A 89 65.07 -21.15 -18.61
CA ALA A 89 63.63 -20.99 -18.73
C ALA A 89 62.89 -21.63 -17.55
N PHE A 90 61.82 -20.98 -17.09
CA PHE A 90 61.05 -21.41 -15.92
C PHE A 90 59.60 -20.94 -16.01
N ASP A 91 58.72 -21.64 -15.33
CA ASP A 91 57.31 -21.25 -15.19
C ASP A 91 57.16 -20.32 -13.98
N VAL A 92 56.29 -19.32 -14.09
CA VAL A 92 55.93 -18.42 -12.98
C VAL A 92 54.41 -18.32 -12.86
N ASN A 93 53.93 -18.47 -11.63
CA ASN A 93 52.57 -18.13 -11.20
C ASN A 93 52.64 -17.01 -10.15
N VAL A 94 51.55 -16.25 -10.01
CA VAL A 94 51.43 -15.09 -9.12
C VAL A 94 50.36 -15.36 -8.06
N GLN A 95 50.71 -15.28 -6.77
CA GLN A 95 49.74 -15.37 -5.67
C GLN A 95 49.49 -13.99 -5.06
N ASN A 96 48.22 -13.58 -5.01
CA ASN A 96 47.77 -12.36 -4.33
C ASN A 96 47.80 -12.57 -2.80
N LEU A 97 48.36 -11.63 -2.03
CA LEU A 97 48.35 -11.67 -0.56
C LEU A 97 47.77 -10.40 0.08
N ILE A 98 47.31 -9.41 -0.71
CA ILE A 98 46.63 -8.23 -0.18
C ILE A 98 45.11 -8.50 -0.01
N PRO A 99 44.41 -7.80 0.90
CA PRO A 99 42.96 -7.95 1.11
C PRO A 99 42.08 -7.29 0.01
N GLN A 100 42.60 -7.16 -1.21
CA GLN A 100 41.87 -6.67 -2.38
C GLN A 100 42.13 -7.57 -3.59
N ALA A 101 41.15 -7.73 -4.48
CA ALA A 101 41.36 -8.41 -5.75
C ALA A 101 42.37 -7.65 -6.63
N LEU A 102 43.31 -8.36 -7.24
CA LEU A 102 44.26 -7.81 -8.22
C LEU A 102 43.73 -8.00 -9.65
N GLY A 103 44.01 -7.03 -10.53
CA GLY A 103 43.68 -7.08 -11.96
C GLY A 103 42.33 -6.46 -12.32
N THR A 104 41.68 -5.76 -11.39
CA THR A 104 40.32 -5.21 -11.57
C THR A 104 40.17 -3.82 -10.94
N THR A 105 39.24 -3.01 -11.46
CA THR A 105 38.91 -1.68 -10.91
C THR A 105 37.55 -1.61 -10.20
N ASP A 106 36.72 -2.64 -10.32
CA ASP A 106 35.38 -2.76 -9.70
C ASP A 106 35.23 -3.99 -8.79
N GLY A 107 36.16 -4.96 -8.87
CA GLY A 107 36.13 -6.22 -8.14
C GLY A 107 35.44 -7.37 -8.89
N ILE A 108 35.06 -7.18 -10.16
CA ILE A 108 34.26 -8.17 -10.93
C ILE A 108 34.70 -8.25 -12.40
N THR A 109 35.11 -7.12 -12.98
CA THR A 109 35.55 -6.99 -14.37
C THR A 109 37.08 -6.98 -14.46
N LEU A 110 37.64 -7.81 -15.34
CA LEU A 110 39.07 -7.83 -15.64
C LEU A 110 39.48 -6.52 -16.36
N ASP A 111 40.44 -5.79 -15.80
CA ASP A 111 41.03 -4.62 -16.44
C ASP A 111 42.00 -5.04 -17.56
N SER A 112 42.12 -4.25 -18.63
CA SER A 112 42.97 -4.59 -19.78
C SER A 112 44.49 -4.55 -19.48
N ALA A 113 44.89 -3.95 -18.36
CA ALA A 113 46.23 -4.13 -17.81
C ALA A 113 46.40 -5.47 -17.08
N ALA A 114 45.31 -6.02 -16.52
CA ALA A 114 45.28 -7.23 -15.69
C ALA A 114 46.35 -7.19 -14.55
N VAL A 115 46.97 -8.33 -14.22
CA VAL A 115 48.12 -8.39 -13.31
C VAL A 115 49.40 -8.54 -14.14
N ARG A 116 50.39 -7.67 -13.93
CA ARG A 116 51.66 -7.68 -14.69
C ARG A 116 52.87 -7.75 -13.79
N VAL A 117 53.77 -8.68 -14.08
CA VAL A 117 55.09 -8.76 -13.44
C VAL A 117 56.11 -8.17 -14.41
N PHE A 118 56.81 -7.11 -14.02
CA PHE A 118 57.73 -6.37 -14.89
C PHE A 118 59.15 -6.27 -14.32
N PHE A 119 60.13 -6.13 -15.21
CA PHE A 119 61.53 -5.94 -14.86
C PHE A 119 61.81 -4.45 -14.59
N HIS A 120 62.19 -4.10 -13.36
CA HIS A 120 62.53 -2.73 -12.99
C HIS A 120 63.77 -2.23 -13.74
N ILE A 121 64.80 -3.08 -13.78
CA ILE A 121 65.92 -2.98 -14.71
C ILE A 121 66.06 -4.33 -15.44
N PRO A 122 66.67 -4.37 -16.64
CA PRO A 122 66.91 -5.62 -17.34
C PRO A 122 67.63 -6.66 -16.47
N PRO A 123 67.41 -7.97 -16.69
CA PRO A 123 68.19 -9.03 -16.05
C PRO A 123 69.69 -8.77 -16.15
N PHE A 124 70.43 -9.05 -15.09
CA PHE A 124 71.87 -8.81 -15.03
C PHE A 124 72.63 -10.03 -14.52
N VAL A 125 73.90 -10.16 -14.94
CA VAL A 125 74.78 -11.22 -14.45
C VAL A 125 75.23 -10.85 -13.04
N ARG A 126 74.80 -11.66 -12.05
CA ARG A 126 75.11 -11.50 -10.63
C ARG A 126 76.41 -12.22 -10.25
N GLN A 127 76.70 -13.34 -10.92
CA GLN A 127 77.98 -14.05 -10.87
C GLN A 127 78.27 -14.65 -12.25
N GLY A 128 79.52 -14.58 -12.69
CA GLY A 128 79.95 -14.95 -14.04
C GLY A 128 80.54 -13.77 -14.83
N THR A 129 80.83 -13.99 -16.11
CA THR A 129 81.48 -13.04 -17.03
C THR A 129 80.70 -12.80 -18.34
N GLY A 130 79.57 -13.49 -18.55
CA GLY A 130 78.73 -13.32 -19.74
C GLY A 130 77.76 -12.14 -19.66
N SER A 131 76.69 -12.25 -20.43
CA SER A 131 75.56 -11.31 -20.54
C SER A 131 74.23 -12.08 -20.51
N VAL A 132 73.12 -11.36 -20.29
CA VAL A 132 71.77 -11.95 -20.21
C VAL A 132 70.69 -10.94 -20.66
N SER A 133 69.60 -11.43 -21.26
CA SER A 133 68.42 -10.62 -21.62
C SER A 133 67.12 -11.44 -21.52
N VAL A 134 65.97 -10.77 -21.45
CA VAL A 134 64.66 -11.42 -21.62
C VAL A 134 64.48 -11.80 -23.09
N ALA A 135 63.86 -12.95 -23.38
CA ALA A 135 63.69 -13.45 -24.75
C ALA A 135 62.23 -13.50 -25.24
N ASN A 136 61.24 -13.56 -24.34
CA ASN A 136 59.84 -13.78 -24.70
C ASN A 136 58.84 -13.02 -23.80
N ALA A 137 59.16 -11.79 -23.40
CA ALA A 137 58.20 -10.92 -22.68
C ALA A 137 56.88 -10.76 -23.47
N ASP A 138 55.76 -10.68 -22.76
CA ASP A 138 54.44 -10.45 -23.38
C ASP A 138 54.31 -9.03 -23.97
N GLY A 139 55.15 -8.09 -23.51
CA GLY A 139 55.29 -6.76 -24.07
C GLY A 139 56.26 -5.86 -23.30
N GLN A 140 56.36 -4.61 -23.73
CA GLN A 140 57.07 -3.53 -23.02
C GLN A 140 56.10 -2.39 -22.68
N ALA A 141 56.29 -1.76 -21.53
CA ALA A 141 55.47 -0.63 -21.07
C ALA A 141 56.28 0.35 -20.21
N GLU A 142 55.63 1.44 -19.78
CA GLU A 142 56.18 2.41 -18.84
C GLU A 142 55.55 2.21 -17.46
N TYR A 143 56.34 1.82 -16.46
CA TYR A 143 55.91 1.71 -15.06
C TYR A 143 56.73 2.62 -14.14
N THR A 144 58.06 2.41 -14.15
CA THR A 144 59.06 3.21 -13.40
C THR A 144 60.16 3.76 -14.32
N GLY A 145 60.20 3.30 -15.57
CA GLY A 145 61.01 3.82 -16.66
C GLY A 145 60.42 3.36 -18.00
N LEU A 146 60.91 3.90 -19.10
CA LEU A 146 60.46 3.55 -20.46
C LEU A 146 60.99 2.16 -20.88
N GLY A 147 60.20 1.40 -21.63
CA GLY A 147 60.64 0.16 -22.28
C GLY A 147 60.85 -1.02 -21.33
N GLN A 148 60.10 -1.09 -20.23
CA GLN A 148 60.22 -2.18 -19.25
C GLN A 148 59.45 -3.41 -19.71
N ASP A 149 60.19 -4.50 -19.95
CA ASP A 149 59.66 -5.83 -20.26
C ASP A 149 58.70 -6.32 -19.16
N TYR A 150 57.60 -6.99 -19.55
CA TYR A 150 56.66 -7.58 -18.61
C TYR A 150 56.05 -8.91 -19.09
N TYR A 151 55.52 -9.67 -18.14
CA TYR A 151 54.60 -10.80 -18.38
C TYR A 151 53.23 -10.49 -17.75
N GLN A 152 52.14 -10.84 -18.44
CA GLN A 152 50.76 -10.48 -18.06
C GLN A 152 49.93 -11.72 -17.71
N TYR A 153 49.16 -11.63 -16.63
CA TYR A 153 48.29 -12.69 -16.14
C TYR A 153 46.86 -12.20 -16.30
N ASP A 154 46.19 -12.69 -17.34
CA ASP A 154 44.88 -12.25 -17.83
C ASP A 154 43.72 -12.81 -17.01
N GLU A 155 43.81 -12.71 -15.69
CA GLU A 155 42.81 -13.15 -14.73
C GLU A 155 42.73 -12.16 -13.55
N ILE A 156 41.58 -12.15 -12.87
CA ILE A 156 41.45 -11.49 -11.57
C ILE A 156 42.02 -12.47 -10.53
N LEU A 157 42.78 -11.97 -9.54
CA LEU A 157 43.25 -12.77 -8.40
C LEU A 157 42.59 -12.28 -7.13
N GLU A 158 41.69 -13.06 -6.55
CA GLU A 158 41.09 -12.77 -5.24
C GLU A 158 42.13 -12.89 -4.10
N PRO A 159 41.87 -12.33 -2.89
CA PRO A 159 42.79 -12.41 -1.77
C PRO A 159 43.19 -13.87 -1.42
N ASN A 160 44.49 -14.15 -1.39
CA ASN A 160 45.13 -15.46 -1.23
C ASN A 160 45.14 -16.37 -2.49
N GLU A 161 44.46 -16.00 -3.58
CA GLU A 161 44.40 -16.79 -4.82
C GLU A 161 45.74 -16.81 -5.57
N THR A 162 46.01 -17.93 -6.26
CA THR A 162 47.20 -18.13 -7.10
C THR A 162 46.78 -18.26 -8.56
N SER A 163 47.48 -17.54 -9.44
CA SER A 163 47.20 -17.46 -10.88
C SER A 163 47.09 -18.85 -11.52
N THR A 164 45.96 -19.12 -12.17
CA THR A 164 45.74 -20.33 -12.97
C THR A 164 46.51 -20.24 -14.28
N ILE A 165 46.78 -19.03 -14.76
CA ILE A 165 47.68 -18.74 -15.87
C ILE A 165 49.12 -18.87 -15.36
N THR A 166 49.84 -19.80 -15.96
CA THR A 166 51.29 -19.98 -15.80
C THR A 166 52.01 -19.33 -16.99
N ARG A 167 52.91 -18.37 -16.75
CA ARG A 167 53.74 -17.78 -17.82
C ARG A 167 55.10 -18.47 -17.88
N ARG A 168 55.52 -18.88 -19.07
CA ARG A 168 56.87 -19.40 -19.33
C ARG A 168 57.83 -18.24 -19.56
N TRP A 169 58.74 -18.02 -18.62
CA TRP A 169 59.79 -17.01 -18.74
C TRP A 169 61.01 -17.64 -19.41
N GLN A 170 61.63 -16.95 -20.35
CA GLN A 170 62.88 -17.35 -21.00
C GLN A 170 63.91 -16.21 -20.92
N LEU A 171 65.09 -16.53 -20.40
CA LEU A 171 66.23 -15.63 -20.28
C LEU A 171 67.37 -16.20 -21.12
N VAL A 172 67.77 -15.50 -22.17
CA VAL A 172 68.92 -15.88 -23.01
C VAL A 172 70.19 -15.31 -22.40
N PHE A 173 71.24 -16.13 -22.30
CA PHE A 173 72.52 -15.79 -21.68
C PHE A 173 73.69 -16.28 -22.55
N THR A 174 74.85 -15.62 -22.41
CA THR A 174 76.10 -16.05 -23.07
C THR A 174 76.96 -16.93 -22.16
N PRO A 175 77.82 -17.83 -22.69
CA PRO A 175 78.63 -18.74 -21.87
C PRO A 175 79.44 -18.04 -20.77
N GLY A 176 79.46 -18.63 -19.58
CA GLY A 176 80.14 -18.08 -18.40
C GLY A 176 79.25 -17.29 -17.44
N VAL A 177 77.93 -17.46 -17.46
CA VAL A 177 77.00 -16.96 -16.42
C VAL A 177 76.71 -18.06 -15.41
N ASP A 178 76.85 -17.76 -14.11
CA ASP A 178 76.54 -18.68 -13.00
C ASP A 178 75.24 -18.30 -12.27
N GLN A 179 75.02 -16.99 -12.08
CA GLN A 179 73.80 -16.44 -11.48
C GLN A 179 73.28 -15.24 -12.28
N ILE A 180 71.96 -15.20 -12.49
CA ILE A 180 71.23 -14.05 -13.02
C ILE A 180 70.47 -13.39 -11.86
N GLY A 181 70.61 -12.07 -11.72
CA GLY A 181 69.77 -11.24 -10.86
C GLY A 181 68.58 -10.67 -11.63
N LEU A 182 67.39 -10.78 -11.05
CA LEU A 182 66.14 -10.19 -11.54
C LEU A 182 65.63 -9.21 -10.49
N LYS A 183 65.33 -7.98 -10.90
CA LYS A 183 64.72 -6.94 -10.06
C LYS A 183 63.30 -6.71 -10.56
N LEU A 184 62.31 -7.17 -9.79
CA LEU A 184 60.94 -7.32 -10.23
C LEU A 184 59.96 -6.48 -9.41
N TYR A 185 58.85 -6.14 -10.05
CA TYR A 185 57.68 -5.51 -9.45
C TYR A 185 56.41 -6.13 -10.02
N VAL A 186 55.30 -6.05 -9.28
CA VAL A 186 53.98 -6.47 -9.74
C VAL A 186 53.06 -5.25 -9.79
N ALA A 187 52.63 -4.88 -10.99
CA ALA A 187 51.68 -3.80 -11.23
C ALA A 187 50.31 -4.40 -11.54
N ALA A 188 49.28 -3.94 -10.84
CA ALA A 188 47.90 -4.38 -11.06
C ALA A 188 46.92 -3.24 -10.72
N LYS A 189 45.67 -3.39 -11.18
CA LYS A 189 44.55 -2.60 -10.66
C LYS A 189 43.97 -3.26 -9.41
N VAL A 190 43.38 -2.44 -8.53
CA VAL A 190 42.59 -2.88 -7.38
C VAL A 190 41.33 -1.99 -7.24
N PRO A 191 40.25 -2.45 -6.60
CA PRO A 191 39.01 -1.67 -6.48
C PRO A 191 39.11 -0.40 -5.62
N ARG A 192 39.99 -0.38 -4.60
CA ARG A 192 40.19 0.79 -3.71
C ARG A 192 41.67 1.25 -3.81
N PRO A 193 42.07 1.96 -4.89
CA PRO A 193 43.46 2.29 -5.17
C PRO A 193 44.08 3.30 -4.18
N ASP A 194 43.26 4.05 -3.46
CA ASP A 194 43.69 4.99 -2.41
C ASP A 194 43.67 4.35 -1.00
N GLY A 195 43.25 3.09 -0.88
CA GLY A 195 42.89 2.46 0.38
C GLY A 195 41.42 2.70 0.77
N TYR A 196 41.04 2.30 1.99
CA TYR A 196 39.65 2.22 2.41
C TYR A 196 39.46 2.32 3.92
N VAL A 197 38.22 2.43 4.38
CA VAL A 197 37.86 2.14 5.78
C VAL A 197 37.17 0.78 5.82
N GLU A 198 37.73 -0.15 6.56
CA GLU A 198 37.11 -1.43 6.88
C GLU A 198 36.18 -1.24 8.10
N LEU A 199 34.88 -1.48 7.94
CA LEU A 199 33.91 -1.38 9.03
C LEU A 199 33.81 -2.69 9.81
N SER A 200 33.63 -2.58 11.12
CA SER A 200 33.23 -3.71 11.97
C SER A 200 31.89 -4.29 11.51
N ALA A 201 31.76 -5.62 11.50
CA ALA A 201 30.49 -6.29 11.18
C ALA A 201 29.39 -5.91 12.20
N GLY A 202 28.49 -5.02 11.77
CA GLY A 202 27.31 -4.63 12.54
C GLY A 202 26.16 -5.62 12.43
N ASN A 203 25.02 -5.27 13.02
CA ASN A 203 23.74 -5.87 12.67
C ASN A 203 23.06 -4.92 11.68
N PRO A 204 22.84 -5.32 10.40
CA PRO A 204 22.23 -4.46 9.40
C PRO A 204 20.75 -4.14 9.70
N PHE A 205 20.16 -4.75 10.74
CA PHE A 205 18.84 -4.38 11.25
C PHE A 205 18.92 -3.81 12.67
N GLN A 206 18.28 -2.66 12.89
CA GLN A 206 18.13 -2.03 14.20
C GLN A 206 16.65 -1.89 14.55
N LEU A 207 16.32 -1.79 15.83
CA LEU A 207 14.98 -1.42 16.29
C LEU A 207 14.94 0.08 16.61
N THR A 208 13.80 0.73 16.38
CA THR A 208 13.65 2.15 16.74
C THR A 208 13.96 2.36 18.22
N GLY A 209 14.92 3.24 18.54
CA GLY A 209 15.41 3.48 19.89
C GLY A 209 16.64 2.65 20.33
N THR A 210 17.12 1.68 19.53
CA THR A 210 18.37 0.96 19.86
C THR A 210 19.61 1.70 19.37
N THR A 211 20.75 1.38 19.98
CA THR A 211 22.07 1.88 19.58
C THR A 211 23.00 0.74 19.18
N GLN A 212 23.91 0.99 18.26
CA GLN A 212 25.02 0.09 17.93
C GLN A 212 26.28 0.90 17.66
N SER A 213 27.37 0.57 18.35
CA SER A 213 28.70 1.10 18.06
C SER A 213 29.32 0.35 16.88
N PHE A 214 29.71 1.09 15.85
CA PHE A 214 30.54 0.64 14.75
C PHE A 214 31.96 1.15 14.98
N THR A 215 32.96 0.34 14.65
CA THR A 215 34.36 0.78 14.56
C THR A 215 34.83 0.71 13.11
N GLY A 216 35.84 1.51 12.77
CA GLY A 216 36.47 1.46 11.47
C GLY A 216 37.98 1.31 11.61
N VAL A 217 38.58 0.49 10.74
CA VAL A 217 40.03 0.38 10.58
C VAL A 217 40.40 1.02 9.24
N VAL A 218 41.13 2.12 9.28
CA VAL A 218 41.63 2.77 8.06
C VAL A 218 42.78 1.94 7.50
N ARG A 219 42.71 1.59 6.22
CA ARG A 219 43.73 0.82 5.51
C ARG A 219 44.21 1.53 4.26
N ASP A 220 45.48 1.33 3.93
CA ASP A 220 46.02 1.71 2.64
C ASP A 220 45.62 0.72 1.52
N VAL A 221 46.20 0.92 0.33
CA VAL A 221 45.90 0.15 -0.88
C VAL A 221 46.35 -1.32 -0.81
N VAL A 222 47.41 -1.65 -0.06
CA VAL A 222 47.88 -3.03 0.15
C VAL A 222 47.37 -3.65 1.46
N GLY A 223 46.60 -2.90 2.24
CA GLY A 223 45.87 -3.38 3.41
C GLY A 223 46.56 -3.12 4.75
N ASN A 224 47.70 -2.44 4.82
CA ASN A 224 48.27 -2.08 6.13
C ASN A 224 47.36 -1.08 6.85
N VAL A 225 47.34 -1.12 8.17
CA VAL A 225 46.59 -0.16 9.00
C VAL A 225 47.28 1.20 8.96
N VAL A 226 46.49 2.25 8.75
CA VAL A 226 46.94 3.65 8.78
C VAL A 226 46.29 4.34 9.97
N ASP A 227 47.07 5.00 10.82
CA ASP A 227 46.50 5.83 11.89
C ASP A 227 45.98 7.14 11.28
N THR A 228 44.65 7.31 11.25
CA THR A 228 43.98 8.48 10.68
C THR A 228 42.58 8.58 11.30
N PRO A 229 42.16 9.76 11.79
CA PRO A 229 40.84 9.92 12.40
C PRO A 229 39.70 9.69 11.40
N ILE A 230 38.67 8.98 11.84
CA ILE A 230 37.48 8.68 11.04
C ILE A 230 36.39 9.72 11.33
N SER A 231 35.77 10.23 10.27
CA SER A 231 34.53 11.00 10.33
C SER A 231 33.34 10.12 9.95
N TRP A 232 32.26 10.18 10.73
CA TRP A 232 31.05 9.39 10.52
C TRP A 232 29.91 10.23 9.96
N MET A 233 29.09 9.64 9.08
CA MET A 233 27.92 10.28 8.46
C MET A 233 26.80 9.27 8.23
N THR A 234 25.56 9.72 8.37
CA THR A 234 24.33 9.00 7.99
C THR A 234 23.74 9.62 6.73
N SER A 235 23.13 8.82 5.85
CA SER A 235 22.40 9.35 4.70
C SER A 235 21.08 10.04 5.05
N ASP A 236 20.48 9.73 6.21
CA ASP A 236 19.27 10.39 6.72
C ASP A 236 19.25 10.35 8.26
N SER A 237 19.46 11.51 8.89
CA SER A 237 19.46 11.68 10.34
C SER A 237 18.07 11.61 10.99
N ALA A 238 16.98 11.64 10.22
CA ALA A 238 15.63 11.38 10.73
C ALA A 238 15.36 9.87 10.90
N VAL A 239 16.07 9.01 10.17
CA VAL A 239 15.97 7.54 10.27
C VAL A 239 16.99 7.00 11.28
N ALA A 240 18.26 7.40 11.19
CA ALA A 240 19.28 7.06 12.20
C ALA A 240 20.38 8.12 12.26
N THR A 241 20.80 8.50 13.46
CA THR A 241 21.97 9.37 13.69
C THR A 241 23.22 8.53 13.98
N VAL A 242 24.40 9.13 13.83
CA VAL A 242 25.67 8.56 14.29
C VAL A 242 26.50 9.67 14.94
N ASP A 243 27.21 9.35 16.02
CA ASP A 243 28.07 10.31 16.72
C ASP A 243 29.55 10.21 16.25
N ALA A 244 30.41 11.06 16.83
CA ALA A 244 31.83 11.07 16.51
C ALA A 244 32.60 9.81 16.97
N SER A 245 32.00 8.94 17.79
CA SER A 245 32.59 7.66 18.22
C SER A 245 32.25 6.49 17.27
N GLY A 246 31.33 6.69 16.31
CA GLY A 246 30.76 5.62 15.50
C GLY A 246 29.55 4.95 16.14
N THR A 247 28.98 5.53 17.20
CA THR A 247 27.77 5.00 17.83
C THR A 247 26.53 5.50 17.08
N LEU A 248 25.92 4.58 16.34
CA LEU A 248 24.67 4.78 15.62
C LEU A 248 23.48 4.67 16.60
N THR A 249 22.50 5.56 16.44
CA THR A 249 21.22 5.54 17.18
C THR A 249 20.08 5.48 16.17
N ALA A 250 19.20 4.48 16.29
CA ALA A 250 18.04 4.31 15.44
C ALA A 250 16.90 5.25 15.87
N VAL A 251 16.49 6.17 14.99
CA VAL A 251 15.55 7.28 15.31
C VAL A 251 14.13 6.99 14.82
N ALA A 252 13.97 6.51 13.59
CA ALA A 252 12.66 6.17 13.01
C ALA A 252 12.78 5.05 11.96
N PRO A 253 11.70 4.30 11.67
CA PRO A 253 11.73 3.22 10.68
C PRO A 253 12.09 3.70 9.27
N GLY A 254 13.00 3.00 8.62
CA GLY A 254 13.54 3.40 7.31
C GLY A 254 14.83 2.66 6.96
N ARG A 255 15.59 3.20 6.01
CA ARG A 255 16.91 2.70 5.60
C ARG A 255 17.90 3.85 5.48
N VAL A 256 19.11 3.67 6.00
CA VAL A 256 20.24 4.58 5.80
C VAL A 256 21.45 3.86 5.20
N ILE A 257 22.33 4.62 4.58
CA ILE A 257 23.73 4.26 4.41
C ILE A 257 24.51 4.95 5.54
N LEU A 258 25.17 4.14 6.36
CA LEU A 258 26.18 4.60 7.31
C LEU A 258 27.51 4.69 6.57
N THR A 259 28.18 5.85 6.64
CA THR A 259 29.44 6.10 5.94
C THR A 259 30.52 6.52 6.94
N ALA A 260 31.70 5.92 6.82
CA ALA A 260 32.91 6.31 7.50
C ALA A 260 33.93 6.83 6.48
N THR A 261 34.55 7.99 6.74
CA THR A 261 35.56 8.59 5.87
C THR A 261 36.85 8.91 6.62
N ALA A 262 37.99 8.70 5.95
CA ALA A 262 39.32 9.01 6.45
C ALA A 262 40.14 9.66 5.32
N GLY A 263 40.00 10.98 5.19
CA GLY A 263 40.41 11.71 3.98
C GLY A 263 39.60 11.23 2.77
N ILE A 264 40.30 10.74 1.74
CA ILE A 264 39.69 10.16 0.52
C ILE A 264 39.23 8.71 0.68
N ARG A 265 39.56 8.04 1.80
CA ARG A 265 39.18 6.64 2.05
C ARG A 265 37.76 6.55 2.56
N ILE A 266 37.01 5.57 2.06
CA ILE A 266 35.59 5.37 2.40
C ILE A 266 35.33 3.91 2.83
N GLY A 267 34.50 3.76 3.85
CA GLY A 267 33.78 2.54 4.21
C GLY A 267 32.30 2.86 4.36
N ALA A 268 31.42 1.92 4.00
CA ALA A 268 29.97 2.13 4.11
C ALA A 268 29.22 0.82 4.39
N ASP A 269 28.12 0.92 5.14
CA ASP A 269 27.19 -0.18 5.45
C ASP A 269 25.74 0.28 5.30
N THR A 270 24.80 -0.64 5.07
CA THR A 270 23.37 -0.33 4.86
C THR A 270 22.55 -0.80 6.05
N ILE A 271 22.02 0.15 6.83
CA ILE A 271 21.28 -0.14 8.06
C ILE A 271 19.78 0.09 7.82
N ASP A 272 18.99 -0.94 8.12
CA ASP A 272 17.53 -0.91 8.13
C ASP A 272 17.02 -0.72 9.57
N VAL A 273 16.30 0.38 9.82
CA VAL A 273 15.62 0.60 11.10
C VAL A 273 14.20 0.08 11.00
N CYS A 274 13.85 -0.82 11.92
CA CYS A 274 12.55 -1.45 12.02
C CYS A 274 11.72 -0.80 13.16
N PRO A 275 10.38 -0.76 13.07
CA PRO A 275 9.54 -0.24 14.14
C PRO A 275 9.60 -1.18 15.34
N ASP A 276 9.95 -0.64 16.52
CA ASP A 276 9.73 -1.35 17.78
C ASP A 276 8.25 -1.25 18.17
N LEU A 277 7.51 -2.35 17.98
CA LEU A 277 6.09 -2.43 18.30
C LEU A 277 5.86 -3.36 19.50
N PRO A 278 5.16 -2.92 20.56
CA PRO A 278 4.56 -3.84 21.54
C PRO A 278 3.39 -4.61 20.89
N VAL A 279 2.83 -5.61 21.58
CA VAL A 279 1.56 -6.23 21.17
C VAL A 279 0.45 -5.17 21.20
N GLY A 280 -0.36 -5.10 20.14
CA GLY A 280 -1.30 -3.98 19.93
C GLY A 280 -0.65 -2.71 19.37
N GLY A 281 0.69 -2.67 19.26
CA GLY A 281 1.43 -1.64 18.57
C GLY A 281 1.17 -1.66 17.07
N VAL A 282 1.11 -0.48 16.46
CA VAL A 282 0.75 -0.29 15.06
C VAL A 282 1.74 0.63 14.36
N TYR A 283 2.24 0.19 13.21
CA TYR A 283 3.06 1.00 12.29
C TYR A 283 2.22 1.38 11.06
N THR A 284 2.37 2.61 10.58
CA THR A 284 1.67 3.09 9.36
C THR A 284 2.62 3.90 8.49
N ALA A 285 2.58 3.69 7.16
CA ALA A 285 3.47 4.37 6.22
C ALA A 285 2.85 4.51 4.82
N SER A 286 3.41 5.39 4.00
CA SER A 286 2.97 5.67 2.63
C SER A 286 3.85 4.97 1.59
N MET A 287 3.27 4.40 0.54
CA MET A 287 4.01 4.04 -0.68
C MET A 287 4.40 5.30 -1.47
N PRO A 288 5.52 5.30 -2.24
CA PRO A 288 6.43 4.18 -2.45
C PRO A 288 7.44 3.93 -1.31
N SER A 289 7.62 4.85 -0.36
CA SER A 289 8.63 4.69 0.72
C SER A 289 8.42 3.43 1.57
N ALA A 290 7.17 3.00 1.75
CA ALA A 290 6.81 1.75 2.43
C ALA A 290 7.00 0.48 1.57
N SER A 291 7.57 0.55 0.35
CA SER A 291 7.69 -0.62 -0.55
C SER A 291 8.69 -1.66 -0.03
N ARG A 292 9.48 -1.33 0.98
CA ARG A 292 10.28 -2.27 1.75
C ARG A 292 10.34 -1.81 3.20
N VAL A 293 9.91 -2.67 4.13
CA VAL A 293 9.91 -2.40 5.58
C VAL A 293 10.42 -3.64 6.32
N CYS A 294 11.27 -3.45 7.33
CA CYS A 294 11.75 -4.54 8.19
C CYS A 294 10.98 -4.62 9.52
N PHE A 295 11.00 -5.79 10.16
CA PHE A 295 10.34 -6.06 11.44
C PHE A 295 11.21 -6.99 12.29
N GLY A 296 11.38 -6.69 13.57
CA GLY A 296 12.17 -7.52 14.50
C GLY A 296 11.31 -8.54 15.24
N GLY A 297 11.84 -9.73 15.49
CA GLY A 297 11.19 -10.79 16.25
C GLY A 297 11.41 -10.73 17.76
N GLN A 298 12.07 -9.68 18.26
CA GLN A 298 12.15 -9.30 19.68
C GLN A 298 12.71 -10.42 20.59
N ALA A 299 12.50 -10.35 21.90
CA ALA A 299 12.90 -11.40 22.83
C ALA A 299 12.16 -12.74 22.61
N SER A 300 11.02 -12.74 21.92
CA SER A 300 10.21 -13.93 21.66
C SER A 300 9.38 -13.76 20.38
N THR A 301 9.25 -14.84 19.60
CA THR A 301 8.57 -14.90 18.29
C THR A 301 7.35 -13.98 18.19
N ALA A 302 7.54 -12.88 17.45
CA ALA A 302 6.51 -11.90 17.16
C ALA A 302 5.64 -12.33 15.97
N GLU A 303 4.41 -11.81 15.93
CA GLU A 303 3.49 -11.93 14.78
C GLU A 303 2.99 -10.55 14.36
N TYR A 304 2.92 -10.34 13.04
CA TYR A 304 2.45 -9.11 12.42
C TYR A 304 1.36 -9.40 11.38
N THR A 305 0.39 -8.49 11.28
CA THR A 305 -0.57 -8.44 10.18
C THR A 305 -0.33 -7.20 9.33
N TYR A 306 0.05 -7.41 8.07
CA TYR A 306 0.35 -6.41 7.04
C TYR A 306 -0.89 -6.15 6.17
N MET A 307 -1.29 -4.88 6.05
CA MET A 307 -2.52 -4.46 5.38
C MET A 307 -2.24 -3.26 4.44
N PRO A 308 -2.02 -3.51 3.15
CA PRO A 308 -1.87 -2.45 2.14
C PRO A 308 -3.25 -2.05 1.60
N VAL A 309 -3.57 -0.75 1.63
CA VAL A 309 -4.87 -0.18 1.26
C VAL A 309 -4.70 0.73 0.03
N ASN A 310 -5.34 0.39 -1.09
CA ASN A 310 -5.28 1.18 -2.33
C ASN A 310 -6.24 2.38 -2.29
N LEU A 311 -5.73 3.59 -2.03
CA LEU A 311 -6.55 4.81 -1.92
C LEU A 311 -6.93 5.42 -3.27
N SER A 312 -6.27 5.01 -4.37
CA SER A 312 -6.57 5.51 -5.72
C SER A 312 -8.04 5.30 -6.04
N THR A 313 -8.81 6.37 -6.24
CA THR A 313 -10.22 6.27 -6.69
C THR A 313 -10.34 6.03 -8.19
N ALA A 314 -9.24 6.16 -8.95
CA ALA A 314 -9.21 5.93 -10.39
C ALA A 314 -8.99 4.44 -10.74
N SER A 315 -7.93 3.84 -10.19
CA SER A 315 -7.34 2.59 -10.68
C SER A 315 -7.20 1.51 -9.59
N SER A 316 -7.53 0.28 -9.97
CA SER A 316 -7.10 -0.91 -9.22
C SER A 316 -5.64 -1.24 -9.58
N LEU A 317 -4.86 -1.76 -8.63
CA LEU A 317 -3.45 -2.12 -8.87
C LEU A 317 -3.15 -3.55 -8.38
N ALA A 318 -2.30 -4.27 -9.11
CA ALA A 318 -1.72 -5.52 -8.65
C ALA A 318 -0.50 -5.23 -7.76
N LEU A 319 -0.52 -5.71 -6.52
CA LEU A 319 0.61 -5.61 -5.58
C LEU A 319 1.08 -7.02 -5.21
N SER A 320 2.37 -7.25 -5.36
CA SER A 320 3.07 -8.49 -5.02
C SER A 320 3.85 -8.27 -3.73
N VAL A 321 3.53 -9.02 -2.69
CA VAL A 321 4.15 -8.90 -1.36
C VAL A 321 4.97 -10.15 -1.05
N THR A 322 6.26 -9.97 -0.81
CA THR A 322 7.22 -11.05 -0.49
C THR A 322 7.85 -10.76 0.87
N GLY A 323 7.80 -11.74 1.78
CA GLY A 323 8.52 -11.67 3.05
C GLY A 323 9.79 -12.53 3.02
N THR A 324 10.92 -11.99 3.49
CA THR A 324 12.15 -12.74 3.77
C THR A 324 12.48 -12.65 5.26
N GLY A 325 13.08 -13.71 5.83
CA GLY A 325 13.30 -13.82 7.28
C GLY A 325 12.02 -14.09 8.09
N ILE A 326 10.90 -14.38 7.41
CA ILE A 326 9.62 -14.68 8.04
C ILE A 326 9.44 -16.19 8.31
N GLN A 327 8.56 -16.50 9.25
CA GLN A 327 8.04 -17.84 9.50
C GLN A 327 6.51 -17.87 9.35
N ALA A 328 5.97 -19.04 9.00
CA ALA A 328 4.54 -19.24 8.86
C ALA A 328 3.82 -19.12 10.21
N VAL A 329 2.60 -18.57 10.19
CA VAL A 329 1.77 -18.36 11.38
C VAL A 329 0.74 -19.47 11.58
N THR A 330 0.39 -19.76 12.83
CA THR A 330 -0.70 -20.69 13.19
C THR A 330 -1.47 -20.14 14.39
N GLY A 331 -2.76 -20.48 14.50
CA GLY A 331 -3.61 -20.05 15.61
C GLY A 331 -4.17 -18.61 15.51
N PRO A 332 -4.82 -18.11 16.58
CA PRO A 332 -5.43 -16.78 16.62
C PRO A 332 -4.41 -15.64 16.41
N PRO A 333 -4.80 -14.50 15.80
CA PRO A 333 -6.14 -14.14 15.33
C PRO A 333 -6.39 -14.54 13.87
N SER A 334 -6.29 -15.85 13.56
CA SER A 334 -7.08 -16.49 12.51
C SER A 334 -8.58 -16.21 12.75
N PRO A 335 -9.30 -15.56 11.82
CA PRO A 335 -10.73 -15.26 12.01
C PRO A 335 -11.62 -16.50 11.90
N ASN A 336 -11.18 -17.52 11.17
CA ASN A 336 -11.91 -18.78 10.98
C ASN A 336 -11.94 -19.63 12.26
N ILE A 337 -12.82 -19.26 13.19
CA ILE A 337 -13.44 -20.17 14.16
C ILE A 337 -14.92 -20.24 13.79
N ILE A 338 -15.35 -21.40 13.29
CA ILE A 338 -16.77 -21.77 13.21
C ILE A 338 -17.11 -22.45 14.54
N PRO A 339 -17.99 -21.87 15.39
CA PRO A 339 -18.35 -22.52 16.66
C PRO A 339 -19.24 -23.73 16.41
N THR A 340 -18.79 -24.92 16.81
CA THR A 340 -19.63 -26.13 16.82
C THR A 340 -20.68 -26.03 17.92
N GLY A 341 -21.95 -25.81 17.56
CA GLY A 341 -23.11 -25.95 18.47
C GLY A 341 -23.61 -24.67 19.17
N GLY A 342 -23.26 -23.48 18.69
CA GLY A 342 -23.86 -22.23 19.19
C GLY A 342 -25.32 -22.02 18.73
N ILE A 343 -26.09 -21.19 19.46
CA ILE A 343 -27.40 -20.71 19.00
C ILE A 343 -27.17 -19.84 17.77
N THR A 344 -27.63 -20.29 16.61
CA THR A 344 -27.58 -19.51 15.37
C THR A 344 -28.54 -18.33 15.45
N LEU A 345 -28.02 -17.12 15.24
CA LEU A 345 -28.84 -16.04 14.68
C LEU A 345 -29.39 -16.52 13.33
N GLY A 346 -30.58 -16.06 12.93
CA GLY A 346 -31.21 -16.50 11.69
C GLY A 346 -30.24 -16.30 10.53
N GLY A 347 -29.76 -17.40 9.93
CA GLY A 347 -28.61 -17.39 9.03
C GLY A 347 -28.84 -16.44 7.86
N GLY A 348 -28.24 -15.24 7.95
CA GLY A 348 -28.72 -14.02 7.27
C GLY A 348 -29.15 -14.29 5.85
N ASN A 349 -30.46 -14.20 5.61
CA ASN A 349 -31.17 -14.92 4.53
C ASN A 349 -30.40 -14.98 3.21
N ALA A 350 -29.63 -16.05 3.00
CA ALA A 350 -28.89 -16.26 1.75
C ALA A 350 -29.83 -16.47 0.54
N ALA A 351 -31.11 -16.76 0.80
CA ALA A 351 -32.20 -16.74 -0.16
C ALA A 351 -32.54 -15.33 -0.70
N LEU A 352 -32.02 -14.27 -0.07
CA LEU A 352 -32.26 -12.86 -0.37
C LEU A 352 -30.96 -12.14 -0.72
N ALA A 353 -30.23 -12.66 -1.70
CA ALA A 353 -29.50 -11.79 -2.60
C ALA A 353 -30.54 -10.92 -3.33
N ALA A 354 -30.88 -9.77 -2.75
CA ALA A 354 -31.69 -8.77 -3.42
C ALA A 354 -30.97 -8.33 -4.70
N ASN A 355 -31.70 -8.03 -5.78
CA ASN A 355 -31.13 -7.43 -7.00
C ASN A 355 -30.92 -5.93 -6.80
N ASP A 356 -30.30 -5.62 -5.67
CA ASP A 356 -29.76 -4.33 -5.28
C ASP A 356 -28.55 -3.98 -6.15
N ASP A 357 -27.88 -4.99 -6.72
CA ASP A 357 -26.96 -4.86 -7.85
C ASP A 357 -27.59 -4.07 -9.01
N GLY A 358 -28.82 -4.46 -9.39
CA GLY A 358 -29.65 -3.75 -10.34
C GLY A 358 -30.11 -2.39 -9.80
N HIS A 359 -30.45 -2.26 -8.51
CA HIS A 359 -30.84 -0.97 -7.92
C HIS A 359 -29.77 0.09 -8.15
N VAL A 360 -28.52 -0.11 -7.70
CA VAL A 360 -27.53 0.98 -7.75
C VAL A 360 -26.98 1.20 -9.16
N ALA A 361 -27.01 0.17 -10.02
CA ALA A 361 -26.77 0.36 -11.44
C ALA A 361 -27.83 1.27 -12.09
N ARG A 362 -29.11 1.15 -11.69
CA ARG A 362 -30.21 2.02 -12.13
C ARG A 362 -30.12 3.41 -11.50
N LEU A 363 -29.89 3.54 -10.19
CA LEU A 363 -29.66 4.83 -9.51
C LEU A 363 -28.50 5.61 -10.13
N ALA A 364 -27.39 4.94 -10.47
CA ALA A 364 -26.25 5.56 -11.14
C ALA A 364 -26.54 5.91 -12.62
N ALA A 365 -27.46 5.21 -13.29
CA ALA A 365 -27.92 5.55 -14.65
C ALA A 365 -28.88 6.75 -14.64
N GLU A 366 -29.84 6.77 -13.70
CA GLU A 366 -30.73 7.89 -13.45
C GLU A 366 -29.92 9.16 -13.14
N LYS A 367 -28.97 9.10 -12.20
CA LYS A 367 -28.11 10.24 -11.88
C LYS A 367 -27.32 10.78 -13.08
N ARG A 368 -27.07 9.97 -14.13
CA ARG A 368 -26.51 10.44 -15.41
C ARG A 368 -27.54 11.12 -16.32
N ASP A 369 -28.75 10.57 -16.44
CA ASP A 369 -29.88 11.19 -17.20
C ASP A 369 -30.37 12.51 -16.56
N LEU A 370 -30.14 12.68 -15.25
CA LEU A 370 -30.48 13.88 -14.48
C LEU A 370 -29.33 14.88 -14.28
N ALA A 371 -28.07 14.51 -14.56
CA ALA A 371 -26.89 15.33 -14.25
C ALA A 371 -26.91 16.74 -14.90
N GLY A 372 -27.54 16.88 -16.07
CA GLY A 372 -27.72 18.18 -16.74
C GLY A 372 -28.93 18.99 -16.26
N ARG A 373 -29.81 18.41 -15.43
CA ARG A 373 -31.11 18.99 -15.05
C ARG A 373 -31.07 19.71 -13.70
N THR A 374 -30.21 19.28 -12.77
CA THR A 374 -30.01 19.92 -11.45
C THR A 374 -29.67 21.41 -11.57
N ALA A 375 -28.87 21.79 -12.56
CA ALA A 375 -28.51 23.20 -12.82
C ALA A 375 -29.68 24.09 -13.26
N LEU A 376 -30.75 23.51 -13.84
CA LEU A 376 -31.91 24.25 -14.37
C LEU A 376 -32.91 24.65 -13.27
N VAL A 377 -32.95 23.90 -12.16
CA VAL A 377 -33.85 24.13 -11.01
C VAL A 377 -33.67 25.54 -10.42
N ARG A 378 -32.48 26.15 -10.55
CA ARG A 378 -32.17 27.51 -10.08
C ARG A 378 -33.11 28.62 -10.59
N ASN A 379 -33.81 28.42 -11.71
CA ASN A 379 -34.47 29.51 -12.45
C ASN A 379 -36.00 29.38 -12.59
N ARG A 380 -36.69 28.43 -11.94
CA ARG A 380 -38.14 28.23 -12.14
C ARG A 380 -38.95 28.03 -10.86
N ALA A 381 -39.31 29.13 -10.24
CA ALA A 381 -40.58 29.20 -9.54
C ALA A 381 -41.73 29.21 -10.57
N ALA A 382 -42.79 28.45 -10.27
CA ALA A 382 -44.13 28.49 -10.91
C ALA A 382 -44.20 28.56 -12.45
N SER A 383 -44.38 27.40 -13.10
CA SER A 383 -45.17 27.31 -14.34
C SER A 383 -46.27 26.24 -14.18
N GLY A 384 -47.48 26.55 -14.67
CA GLY A 384 -48.71 25.83 -14.33
C GLY A 384 -48.91 24.49 -15.05
N ALA A 385 -47.94 23.57 -14.96
CA ALA A 385 -48.11 22.21 -15.42
C ALA A 385 -49.15 21.44 -14.56
N ARG A 386 -49.93 20.57 -15.20
CA ARG A 386 -50.94 19.73 -14.54
C ARG A 386 -50.23 18.63 -13.75
N ARG A 387 -50.11 18.79 -12.43
CA ARG A 387 -49.50 17.81 -11.52
C ARG A 387 -50.17 16.43 -11.66
N THR A 388 -49.36 15.37 -11.58
CA THR A 388 -49.82 13.98 -11.66
C THR A 388 -50.43 13.52 -10.33
N ILE A 389 -49.83 13.90 -9.20
CA ILE A 389 -50.45 13.82 -7.86
C ILE A 389 -51.33 15.05 -7.63
N THR A 390 -52.56 14.83 -7.16
CA THR A 390 -53.47 15.90 -6.75
C THR A 390 -53.00 16.50 -5.42
N PRO A 391 -52.78 17.83 -5.32
CA PRO A 391 -52.36 18.47 -4.07
C PRO A 391 -53.40 18.30 -2.94
N GLY A 392 -52.90 18.18 -1.70
CA GLY A 392 -53.71 17.90 -0.52
C GLY A 392 -53.84 16.41 -0.20
N VAL A 393 -54.62 16.07 0.82
CA VAL A 393 -54.74 14.71 1.35
C VAL A 393 -55.88 13.96 0.63
N PRO A 394 -55.61 12.80 -0.01
CA PRO A 394 -56.63 12.03 -0.73
C PRO A 394 -57.54 11.24 0.22
N ALA A 395 -58.69 10.78 -0.29
CA ALA A 395 -59.55 9.82 0.37
C ALA A 395 -59.08 8.38 0.12
N VAL A 396 -59.31 7.49 1.10
CA VAL A 396 -59.11 6.05 0.90
C VAL A 396 -60.11 5.55 -0.14
N GLY A 397 -59.60 4.94 -1.22
CA GLY A 397 -60.38 4.54 -2.39
C GLY A 397 -60.09 5.36 -3.66
N ASP A 398 -59.48 6.54 -3.54
CA ASP A 398 -59.12 7.39 -4.69
C ASP A 398 -58.20 6.66 -5.68
N LEU A 399 -58.34 6.98 -6.98
CA LEU A 399 -57.55 6.40 -8.06
C LEU A 399 -56.53 7.41 -8.60
N TRP A 400 -55.25 7.03 -8.60
CA TRP A 400 -54.13 7.83 -9.09
C TRP A 400 -53.45 7.12 -10.26
N ASN A 401 -52.93 7.88 -11.23
CA ASN A 401 -52.14 7.35 -12.35
C ASN A 401 -50.67 7.67 -12.09
N LEU A 402 -49.88 6.68 -11.67
CA LEU A 402 -48.47 6.86 -11.29
C LEU A 402 -47.56 6.15 -12.28
N ASN A 403 -46.57 6.85 -12.81
CA ASN A 403 -45.55 6.29 -13.69
C ASN A 403 -44.53 5.46 -12.87
N ALA A 404 -44.18 4.24 -13.32
CA ALA A 404 -43.27 3.31 -12.65
C ALA A 404 -41.94 3.07 -13.39
N VAL A 405 -41.58 3.99 -14.30
CA VAL A 405 -40.22 4.09 -14.88
C VAL A 405 -39.18 4.52 -13.82
N GLN A 406 -37.90 4.64 -14.17
CA GLN A 406 -36.80 5.10 -13.29
C GLN A 406 -35.91 6.20 -13.90
N GLY A 407 -36.43 7.03 -14.81
CA GLY A 407 -35.68 8.12 -15.46
C GLY A 407 -36.56 9.04 -16.31
N CYS A 408 -36.00 10.14 -16.82
CA CYS A 408 -36.74 11.14 -17.61
C CYS A 408 -36.86 10.81 -19.10
N SER A 409 -36.33 9.66 -19.54
CA SER A 409 -36.31 9.21 -20.93
C SER A 409 -36.83 7.78 -21.06
N GLY A 410 -37.44 7.46 -22.21
CA GLY A 410 -38.09 6.17 -22.49
C GLY A 410 -39.62 6.24 -22.55
N THR A 411 -40.26 5.08 -22.58
CA THR A 411 -41.72 4.93 -22.60
C THR A 411 -42.30 5.08 -21.17
N PRO A 412 -43.40 5.81 -20.95
CA PRO A 412 -44.10 5.84 -19.67
C PRO A 412 -44.65 4.45 -19.29
N ASP A 413 -44.51 4.06 -18.04
CA ASP A 413 -45.14 2.86 -17.46
C ASP A 413 -46.20 3.29 -16.45
N VAL A 414 -47.34 3.78 -16.94
CA VAL A 414 -48.40 4.37 -16.09
C VAL A 414 -49.27 3.27 -15.47
N ARG A 415 -49.22 3.15 -14.15
CA ARG A 415 -49.97 2.20 -13.33
C ARG A 415 -51.13 2.89 -12.61
N VAL A 416 -52.29 2.23 -12.58
CA VAL A 416 -53.49 2.74 -11.88
C VAL A 416 -53.43 2.31 -10.42
N GLY A 417 -52.93 3.21 -9.58
CA GLY A 417 -52.91 3.08 -8.12
C GLY A 417 -54.27 3.36 -7.49
N ARG A 418 -54.61 2.64 -6.41
CA ARG A 418 -55.72 3.00 -5.50
C ARG A 418 -55.19 3.29 -4.11
N VAL A 419 -55.57 4.43 -3.52
CA VAL A 419 -55.23 4.76 -2.12
C VAL A 419 -55.84 3.71 -1.18
N ARG A 420 -55.01 3.09 -0.34
CA ARG A 420 -55.38 1.99 0.57
C ARG A 420 -55.41 2.41 2.03
N SER A 421 -54.53 3.31 2.42
CA SER A 421 -54.44 3.86 3.78
C SER A 421 -53.75 5.23 3.74
N VAL A 422 -54.03 6.09 4.72
CA VAL A 422 -53.43 7.42 4.89
C VAL A 422 -53.18 7.64 6.38
N SER A 423 -51.93 7.91 6.75
CA SER A 423 -51.51 8.14 8.15
C SER A 423 -51.16 9.62 8.37
N GLN A 424 -50.32 9.93 9.36
CA GLN A 424 -49.76 11.27 9.53
C GLN A 424 -48.66 11.55 8.49
N ARG A 425 -47.85 10.55 8.12
CA ARG A 425 -46.67 10.72 7.25
C ARG A 425 -46.64 9.85 5.98
N ALA A 426 -47.55 8.90 5.80
CA ALA A 426 -47.66 8.09 4.58
C ALA A 426 -49.00 8.25 3.86
N ILE A 427 -48.96 8.16 2.54
CA ILE A 427 -50.09 7.80 1.68
C ILE A 427 -49.74 6.45 1.05
N ILE A 428 -50.45 5.39 1.43
CA ILE A 428 -50.26 4.08 0.83
C ILE A 428 -51.13 3.96 -0.41
N VAL A 429 -50.51 3.77 -1.56
CA VAL A 429 -51.17 3.52 -2.83
C VAL A 429 -50.88 2.08 -3.25
N GLY A 430 -51.92 1.30 -3.55
CA GLY A 430 -51.80 -0.08 -4.02
C GLY A 430 -52.35 -0.20 -5.43
N ASP A 431 -51.46 -0.47 -6.39
CA ASP A 431 -51.75 -0.74 -7.80
C ASP A 431 -52.93 -1.73 -7.95
N THR A 432 -53.85 -1.42 -8.87
CA THR A 432 -55.01 -2.24 -9.18
C THR A 432 -54.68 -3.48 -10.01
N ALA A 433 -53.51 -3.54 -10.65
CA ALA A 433 -52.98 -4.70 -11.37
C ALA A 433 -52.13 -5.64 -10.47
N ASN A 434 -52.08 -5.40 -9.16
CA ASN A 434 -51.34 -6.24 -8.21
C ASN A 434 -51.86 -7.69 -8.16
N PRO A 435 -50.99 -8.70 -7.92
CA PRO A 435 -51.39 -10.09 -7.76
C PRO A 435 -52.45 -10.32 -6.66
N ALA A 436 -53.27 -11.36 -6.85
CA ALA A 436 -54.24 -11.79 -5.86
C ALA A 436 -53.55 -12.37 -4.62
N GLY A 437 -54.17 -12.24 -3.45
CA GLY A 437 -53.56 -12.64 -2.16
C GLY A 437 -52.56 -11.64 -1.58
N GLY A 438 -52.56 -10.39 -2.08
CA GLY A 438 -51.82 -9.27 -1.51
C GLY A 438 -52.31 -8.82 -0.12
N PHE A 439 -51.77 -7.71 0.38
CA PHE A 439 -52.09 -7.18 1.72
C PHE A 439 -53.57 -6.82 1.90
N THR A 440 -54.09 -7.08 3.11
CA THR A 440 -55.40 -6.60 3.56
C THR A 440 -55.36 -5.13 3.97
N THR A 441 -56.51 -4.47 4.10
CA THR A 441 -56.59 -3.06 4.56
C THR A 441 -55.86 -2.87 5.89
N ALA A 442 -56.16 -3.70 6.90
CA ALA A 442 -55.50 -3.63 8.21
C ALA A 442 -53.98 -3.87 8.16
N GLN A 443 -53.47 -4.60 7.15
CA GLN A 443 -52.03 -4.74 6.93
C GLN A 443 -51.42 -3.47 6.33
N TYR A 444 -52.12 -2.80 5.40
CA TYR A 444 -51.71 -1.47 4.93
C TYR A 444 -51.78 -0.43 6.05
N ASP A 445 -52.85 -0.37 6.84
CA ASP A 445 -52.96 0.55 7.99
C ASP A 445 -51.82 0.33 8.99
N SER A 446 -51.49 -0.93 9.28
CA SER A 446 -50.33 -1.31 10.10
C SER A 446 -49.00 -0.87 9.49
N ILE A 447 -48.82 -0.96 8.17
CA ILE A 447 -47.62 -0.46 7.48
C ILE A 447 -47.51 1.06 7.60
N ALA A 448 -48.62 1.79 7.43
CA ALA A 448 -48.61 3.26 7.46
C ALA A 448 -48.22 3.76 8.86
N LEU A 449 -48.77 3.16 9.92
CA LEU A 449 -48.42 3.49 11.30
C LEU A 449 -46.97 3.08 11.67
N GLU A 450 -46.45 1.99 11.10
CA GLU A 450 -45.06 1.57 11.32
C GLU A 450 -44.06 2.48 10.59
N PHE A 451 -44.39 2.93 9.37
CA PHE A 451 -43.61 3.94 8.65
C PHE A 451 -43.54 5.27 9.43
N ASP A 452 -44.68 5.78 9.90
CA ASP A 452 -44.75 7.02 10.69
C ASP A 452 -43.90 6.94 11.98
N SER A 453 -43.95 5.81 12.70
CA SER A 453 -43.40 5.68 14.06
C SER A 453 -41.97 5.10 14.13
N ILE A 454 -41.54 4.41 13.07
CA ILE A 454 -40.19 3.84 12.91
C ILE A 454 -39.43 4.60 11.83
N ALA A 455 -39.65 4.30 10.53
CA ALA A 455 -38.83 4.81 9.43
C ALA A 455 -38.78 6.35 9.39
N TYR A 456 -39.93 7.02 9.16
CA TYR A 456 -39.99 8.48 9.09
C TYR A 456 -39.53 9.14 10.41
N SER A 457 -39.86 8.55 11.57
CA SER A 457 -39.41 9.06 12.87
C SER A 457 -37.91 8.95 13.10
N VAL A 458 -37.23 7.96 12.50
CA VAL A 458 -35.78 7.74 12.63
C VAL A 458 -35.03 8.60 11.62
N ASP A 459 -35.48 8.57 10.36
CA ASP A 459 -34.74 9.19 9.26
C ASP A 459 -34.82 10.72 9.34
N VAL A 460 -35.99 11.27 9.70
CA VAL A 460 -36.13 12.71 9.90
C VAL A 460 -35.37 13.22 11.13
N ALA A 461 -35.09 12.36 12.12
CA ALA A 461 -34.25 12.74 13.26
C ALA A 461 -32.75 12.79 12.91
N ASN A 462 -32.27 11.89 12.04
CA ASN A 462 -30.85 11.73 11.74
C ASN A 462 -30.41 12.39 10.42
N PHE A 463 -31.30 12.54 9.45
CA PHE A 463 -31.00 13.13 8.14
C PHE A 463 -31.82 14.41 7.85
N GLY A 464 -32.89 14.64 8.63
CA GLY A 464 -33.81 15.77 8.46
C GLY A 464 -35.01 15.44 7.57
N ALA A 465 -35.99 16.35 7.49
CA ALA A 465 -37.18 16.14 6.67
C ALA A 465 -36.87 16.16 5.15
N PRO A 466 -37.61 15.40 4.31
CA PRO A 466 -37.62 15.62 2.87
C PRO A 466 -38.35 16.93 2.53
N THR A 467 -38.48 17.23 1.23
CA THR A 467 -39.42 18.25 0.74
C THR A 467 -40.88 17.81 0.88
N ASP A 468 -41.78 18.73 0.55
CA ASP A 468 -43.22 18.51 0.34
C ASP A 468 -43.56 19.16 -1.02
N MET A 469 -43.20 18.48 -2.12
CA MET A 469 -43.30 19.01 -3.47
C MET A 469 -44.75 19.02 -3.96
N ASP A 470 -45.49 17.95 -3.66
CA ASP A 470 -46.88 17.77 -4.09
C ASP A 470 -47.90 18.51 -3.20
N ASN A 471 -47.48 19.01 -2.03
CA ASN A 471 -48.27 19.70 -1.00
C ASN A 471 -49.30 18.77 -0.31
N ASN A 472 -48.95 17.52 0.02
CA ASN A 472 -49.75 16.63 0.89
C ASN A 472 -49.11 16.33 2.26
N SER A 473 -47.87 16.81 2.47
CA SER A 473 -47.06 16.69 3.71
C SER A 473 -46.77 15.25 4.17
N ARG A 474 -46.78 14.30 3.23
CA ARG A 474 -46.55 12.87 3.42
C ARG A 474 -45.62 12.33 2.34
N VAL A 475 -45.24 11.07 2.49
CA VAL A 475 -44.51 10.29 1.49
C VAL A 475 -45.46 9.24 0.91
N VAL A 476 -45.46 9.09 -0.41
CA VAL A 476 -46.32 8.14 -1.13
C VAL A 476 -45.61 6.78 -1.19
N LEU A 477 -46.13 5.77 -0.50
CA LEU A 477 -45.63 4.40 -0.59
C LEU A 477 -46.46 3.67 -1.66
N PHE A 478 -45.91 3.59 -2.87
CA PHE A 478 -46.58 2.97 -4.01
C PHE A 478 -46.24 1.48 -4.13
N PHE A 479 -47.14 0.65 -3.63
CA PHE A 479 -47.13 -0.80 -3.73
C PHE A 479 -47.61 -1.22 -5.13
N THR A 480 -46.67 -1.51 -6.04
CA THR A 480 -46.94 -1.87 -7.43
C THR A 480 -46.22 -3.13 -7.89
N ARG A 481 -46.97 -3.92 -8.66
CA ARG A 481 -46.52 -5.03 -9.51
C ARG A 481 -45.30 -4.69 -10.36
N ALA A 482 -45.10 -3.43 -10.76
CA ALA A 482 -43.90 -3.01 -11.49
C ALA A 482 -42.59 -3.36 -10.75
N VAL A 483 -42.58 -3.31 -9.40
CA VAL A 483 -41.40 -3.72 -8.60
C VAL A 483 -41.16 -5.23 -8.67
N ASN A 484 -42.22 -6.05 -8.69
CA ASN A 484 -42.10 -7.50 -8.88
C ASN A 484 -41.54 -7.83 -10.28
N GLU A 485 -41.93 -7.06 -11.30
CA GLU A 485 -41.51 -7.22 -12.70
C GLU A 485 -40.01 -6.90 -12.93
N LEU A 486 -39.37 -6.14 -12.04
CA LEU A 486 -37.91 -5.93 -12.03
C LEU A 486 -37.09 -7.17 -11.62
N SER A 487 -37.72 -8.20 -11.06
CA SER A 487 -37.03 -9.44 -10.64
C SER A 487 -37.01 -10.44 -11.81
N PRO A 488 -35.85 -10.98 -12.23
CA PRO A 488 -35.77 -11.91 -13.37
C PRO A 488 -36.68 -13.16 -13.22
N PRO A 489 -37.18 -13.75 -14.32
CA PRO A 489 -38.01 -14.95 -14.26
C PRO A 489 -37.37 -16.13 -13.52
N ALA A 490 -38.18 -16.80 -12.69
CA ALA A 490 -37.82 -17.97 -11.89
C ALA A 490 -36.53 -17.80 -11.07
N SER A 491 -36.40 -16.65 -10.38
CA SER A 491 -35.19 -16.25 -9.66
C SER A 491 -35.44 -15.95 -8.18
N SER A 492 -34.51 -16.37 -7.32
CA SER A 492 -34.48 -15.95 -5.91
C SER A 492 -34.31 -14.44 -5.78
N GLN A 493 -33.55 -13.83 -6.70
CA GLN A 493 -33.28 -12.39 -6.78
C GLN A 493 -34.55 -11.55 -6.63
N VAL A 494 -34.52 -10.55 -5.74
CA VAL A 494 -35.68 -9.70 -5.42
C VAL A 494 -35.31 -8.22 -5.46
N THR A 495 -36.10 -7.37 -6.12
CA THR A 495 -36.06 -5.92 -5.85
C THR A 495 -37.07 -5.64 -4.74
N ASN A 496 -36.63 -5.15 -3.57
CA ASN A 496 -37.55 -4.90 -2.45
C ASN A 496 -38.30 -3.56 -2.60
N GLY A 497 -37.67 -2.59 -3.24
CA GLY A 497 -38.21 -1.27 -3.54
C GLY A 497 -37.24 -0.42 -4.36
N TYR A 498 -37.61 0.83 -4.60
CA TYR A 498 -36.71 1.88 -5.06
C TYR A 498 -37.29 3.29 -4.83
N PHE A 499 -36.41 4.26 -4.60
CA PHE A 499 -36.64 5.68 -4.86
C PHE A 499 -36.13 6.06 -6.27
N THR A 500 -36.63 7.16 -6.83
CA THR A 500 -36.25 7.67 -8.16
C THR A 500 -36.21 9.20 -8.10
N ASN A 501 -35.01 9.78 -8.23
CA ASN A 501 -34.77 11.22 -8.20
C ASN A 501 -35.62 11.98 -9.24
N ARG A 502 -36.02 11.31 -10.33
CA ARG A 502 -36.92 11.78 -11.38
C ARG A 502 -38.16 12.51 -10.85
N ASP A 503 -38.83 11.97 -9.85
CA ASP A 503 -40.15 12.47 -9.42
C ASP A 503 -40.09 13.79 -8.65
N LEU A 504 -38.88 14.23 -8.26
CA LEU A 504 -38.63 15.55 -7.68
C LEU A 504 -38.49 16.67 -8.73
N PHE A 505 -38.56 16.35 -10.03
CA PHE A 505 -38.50 17.33 -11.12
C PHE A 505 -39.89 17.72 -11.63
N GLY A 506 -40.03 18.97 -12.09
CA GLY A 506 -41.24 19.39 -12.81
C GLY A 506 -41.38 18.68 -14.15
N THR A 507 -42.62 18.44 -14.61
CA THR A 507 -42.89 17.75 -15.88
C THR A 507 -42.32 18.48 -17.11
N GLY A 508 -42.05 19.79 -17.03
CA GLY A 508 -41.35 20.55 -18.07
C GLY A 508 -39.85 20.25 -18.16
N ASP A 509 -39.21 19.86 -17.06
CA ASP A 509 -37.78 19.48 -17.01
C ASP A 509 -37.61 17.95 -17.09
N CYS A 510 -38.68 17.19 -16.81
CA CYS A 510 -38.73 15.74 -16.84
C CYS A 510 -40.16 15.23 -17.15
N ALA A 511 -40.48 15.01 -18.43
CA ALA A 511 -41.84 14.65 -18.88
C ALA A 511 -42.43 13.36 -18.31
N LEU A 512 -41.60 12.51 -17.69
CA LEU A 512 -41.99 11.24 -17.07
C LEU A 512 -42.21 11.33 -15.54
N SER A 513 -42.04 12.52 -14.95
CA SER A 513 -42.16 12.76 -13.50
C SER A 513 -43.61 12.70 -12.97
N ASN A 514 -43.79 12.13 -11.78
CA ASN A 514 -45.02 12.18 -11.00
C ASN A 514 -45.16 13.47 -10.15
N GLN A 515 -44.08 14.24 -10.00
CA GLN A 515 -44.04 15.51 -9.27
C GLN A 515 -44.39 15.41 -7.76
N GLY A 516 -43.75 14.49 -7.04
CA GLY A 516 -43.97 14.27 -5.61
C GLY A 516 -43.05 13.23 -4.96
N GLU A 517 -43.14 13.13 -3.64
CA GLU A 517 -42.32 12.31 -2.76
C GLU A 517 -42.74 10.82 -2.78
N ILE A 518 -42.32 10.03 -3.79
CA ILE A 518 -42.73 8.62 -3.97
C ILE A 518 -41.61 7.61 -3.65
N LEU A 519 -41.95 6.57 -2.88
CA LEU A 519 -41.18 5.34 -2.68
C LEU A 519 -41.94 4.16 -3.30
N TYR A 520 -41.26 3.36 -4.14
CA TYR A 520 -41.87 2.23 -4.84
C TYR A 520 -41.60 0.94 -4.09
N MET A 521 -42.64 0.17 -3.79
CA MET A 521 -42.57 -0.96 -2.86
C MET A 521 -43.00 -2.29 -3.52
N LEU A 522 -42.24 -3.36 -3.24
CA LEU A 522 -42.58 -4.73 -3.65
C LEU A 522 -43.95 -5.16 -3.11
N VAL A 523 -44.72 -5.91 -3.90
CA VAL A 523 -46.02 -6.45 -3.49
C VAL A 523 -45.98 -7.96 -3.25
N PRO A 524 -46.79 -8.51 -2.32
CA PRO A 524 -46.93 -9.94 -2.19
C PRO A 524 -47.50 -10.54 -3.48
N ASP A 525 -46.92 -11.67 -3.87
CA ASP A 525 -47.35 -12.52 -4.96
C ASP A 525 -47.27 -13.99 -4.49
N PRO A 526 -48.24 -14.46 -3.69
CA PRO A 526 -48.18 -15.81 -3.11
C PRO A 526 -48.29 -16.92 -4.16
N THR A 527 -48.73 -16.62 -5.38
CA THR A 527 -48.87 -17.56 -6.49
C THR A 527 -47.71 -17.52 -7.48
N GLY A 528 -46.86 -16.48 -7.44
CA GLY A 528 -45.80 -16.27 -8.43
C GLY A 528 -46.35 -15.85 -9.81
N ALA A 529 -47.49 -15.15 -9.84
CA ALA A 529 -48.14 -14.70 -11.08
C ALA A 529 -47.27 -13.74 -11.91
N VAL A 530 -46.33 -13.04 -11.26
CA VAL A 530 -45.28 -12.23 -11.90
C VAL A 530 -43.99 -13.04 -11.96
N ASN A 531 -43.50 -13.26 -13.18
CA ASN A 531 -42.16 -13.83 -13.44
C ASN A 531 -41.90 -15.18 -12.74
N SER A 532 -42.94 -15.97 -12.40
CA SER A 532 -42.84 -17.23 -11.64
C SER A 532 -42.21 -17.07 -10.23
N ASN A 533 -42.20 -15.86 -9.67
CA ASN A 533 -41.45 -15.52 -8.47
C ASN A 533 -42.38 -15.39 -7.25
N VAL A 534 -42.54 -16.48 -6.48
CA VAL A 534 -43.39 -16.49 -5.27
C VAL A 534 -42.84 -15.55 -4.19
N ARG A 535 -43.63 -14.55 -3.80
CA ARG A 535 -43.34 -13.60 -2.70
C ARG A 535 -44.47 -13.65 -1.67
N THR A 536 -44.28 -14.35 -0.56
CA THR A 536 -45.34 -14.52 0.44
C THR A 536 -45.66 -13.22 1.19
N VAL A 537 -46.89 -13.10 1.71
CA VAL A 537 -47.34 -11.93 2.50
C VAL A 537 -46.43 -11.68 3.71
N SER A 538 -46.00 -12.72 4.41
CA SER A 538 -45.06 -12.62 5.53
C SER A 538 -43.67 -12.17 5.11
N PHE A 539 -43.16 -12.71 3.99
CA PHE A 539 -41.87 -12.32 3.43
C PHE A 539 -41.82 -10.82 3.09
N VAL A 540 -42.81 -10.30 2.36
CA VAL A 540 -42.85 -8.88 1.99
C VAL A 540 -43.08 -8.03 3.25
N ARG A 541 -44.06 -8.36 4.10
CA ARG A 541 -44.38 -7.56 5.30
C ARG A 541 -43.20 -7.37 6.25
N GLY A 542 -42.32 -8.38 6.36
CA GLY A 542 -41.11 -8.32 7.19
C GLY A 542 -39.98 -7.45 6.62
N ASN A 543 -40.09 -7.02 5.36
CA ASN A 543 -39.10 -6.16 4.70
C ASN A 543 -39.59 -4.72 4.48
N VAL A 544 -40.90 -4.48 4.42
CA VAL A 544 -41.50 -3.16 4.06
C VAL A 544 -40.87 -1.99 4.81
N THR A 545 -40.84 -2.00 6.14
CA THR A 545 -40.40 -0.85 6.95
C THR A 545 -38.92 -0.52 6.76
N ARG A 546 -38.07 -1.56 6.77
CA ARG A 546 -36.63 -1.49 6.50
C ARG A 546 -36.38 -0.85 5.14
N THR A 547 -37.03 -1.37 4.10
CA THR A 547 -36.90 -0.84 2.74
C THR A 547 -37.45 0.59 2.65
N ALA A 548 -38.61 0.88 3.25
CA ALA A 548 -39.19 2.21 3.18
C ALA A 548 -38.30 3.29 3.84
N GLY A 549 -37.55 2.97 4.90
CA GLY A 549 -36.55 3.91 5.45
C GLY A 549 -35.27 4.02 4.60
N HIS A 550 -34.80 2.92 4.02
CA HIS A 550 -33.68 2.94 3.05
C HIS A 550 -33.98 3.89 1.87
N GLU A 551 -35.16 3.74 1.25
CA GLU A 551 -35.58 4.60 0.14
C GLU A 551 -35.94 6.03 0.60
N LEU A 552 -36.44 6.20 1.82
CA LEU A 552 -36.69 7.52 2.42
C LEU A 552 -35.39 8.29 2.66
N GLN A 553 -34.29 7.63 3.03
CA GLN A 553 -33.00 8.29 3.19
C GLN A 553 -32.51 8.88 1.86
N HIS A 554 -32.58 8.11 0.77
CA HIS A 554 -32.28 8.62 -0.58
C HIS A 554 -33.18 9.80 -0.96
N LEU A 555 -34.48 9.72 -0.69
CA LEU A 555 -35.43 10.82 -0.91
C LEU A 555 -35.05 12.08 -0.11
N ILE A 556 -34.73 11.95 1.17
CA ILE A 556 -34.29 13.06 2.04
C ILE A 556 -33.01 13.69 1.48
N ASN A 557 -32.02 12.88 1.12
CA ASN A 557 -30.74 13.35 0.60
C ASN A 557 -30.91 14.08 -0.74
N ALA A 558 -31.67 13.50 -1.68
CA ALA A 558 -31.94 14.06 -2.99
C ALA A 558 -32.73 15.38 -2.94
N SER A 559 -33.84 15.41 -2.19
CA SER A 559 -34.73 16.57 -2.11
C SER A 559 -34.08 17.78 -1.44
N ARG A 560 -33.31 17.57 -0.38
CA ARG A 560 -32.56 18.63 0.31
C ARG A 560 -31.44 19.18 -0.58
N ARG A 561 -30.74 18.33 -1.34
CA ARG A 561 -29.71 18.75 -2.31
C ARG A 561 -30.28 19.55 -3.47
N LEU A 562 -31.40 19.13 -4.06
CA LEU A 562 -32.11 19.91 -5.08
C LEU A 562 -32.52 21.29 -4.55
N THR A 563 -33.08 21.34 -3.33
CA THR A 563 -33.47 22.60 -2.66
C THR A 563 -32.27 23.52 -2.39
N ALA A 564 -31.10 22.95 -2.04
CA ALA A 564 -29.85 23.68 -1.86
C ALA A 564 -29.14 24.06 -3.19
N GLY A 565 -29.65 23.62 -4.34
CA GLY A 565 -28.98 23.78 -5.64
C GLY A 565 -27.65 23.03 -5.75
N ALA A 566 -27.50 21.95 -4.99
CA ALA A 566 -26.33 21.08 -4.92
C ALA A 566 -26.42 19.90 -5.92
N PRO A 567 -25.27 19.32 -6.33
CA PRO A 567 -25.28 18.02 -7.02
C PRO A 567 -25.79 16.89 -6.11
N PHE A 568 -26.39 15.87 -6.72
CA PHE A 568 -26.71 14.62 -6.04
C PHE A 568 -25.46 13.94 -5.50
N GLU A 569 -25.61 13.23 -4.37
CA GLU A 569 -24.49 12.56 -3.72
C GLU A 569 -23.93 11.38 -4.55
N GLU A 570 -22.62 11.15 -4.42
CA GLU A 570 -21.93 9.97 -4.94
C GLU A 570 -22.56 8.69 -4.39
N ALA A 571 -22.76 7.71 -5.26
CA ALA A 571 -23.52 6.49 -4.93
C ALA A 571 -22.96 5.71 -3.73
N TRP A 572 -21.66 5.81 -3.40
CA TRP A 572 -21.11 5.08 -2.25
C TRP A 572 -21.55 5.68 -0.90
N LEU A 573 -21.63 7.01 -0.81
CA LEU A 573 -21.99 7.72 0.41
C LEU A 573 -23.51 7.77 0.58
N ASP A 574 -24.23 7.93 -0.52
CA ASP A 574 -25.70 7.87 -0.56
C ASP A 574 -26.22 6.49 -0.07
N GLU A 575 -25.74 5.40 -0.69
CA GLU A 575 -26.07 4.02 -0.26
C GLU A 575 -25.62 3.74 1.18
N GLY A 576 -24.43 4.21 1.56
CA GLY A 576 -23.91 4.03 2.91
C GLY A 576 -24.78 4.70 3.99
N MET A 577 -25.38 5.86 3.70
CA MET A 577 -26.34 6.50 4.60
C MET A 577 -27.69 5.78 4.61
N SER A 578 -28.20 5.30 3.49
CA SER A 578 -29.42 4.47 3.44
C SER A 578 -29.27 3.16 4.22
N GLN A 579 -28.08 2.56 4.25
CA GLN A 579 -27.79 1.41 5.11
C GLN A 579 -27.62 1.79 6.59
N ALA A 580 -27.16 3.01 6.89
CA ALA A 580 -27.18 3.53 8.26
C ALA A 580 -28.61 3.80 8.75
N ALA A 581 -29.56 4.19 7.89
CA ALA A 581 -30.98 4.29 8.22
C ALA A 581 -31.55 2.95 8.73
N GLU A 582 -31.21 1.84 8.06
CA GLU A 582 -31.57 0.49 8.53
C GLU A 582 -31.03 0.19 9.93
N GLU A 583 -29.76 0.49 10.18
CA GLU A 583 -29.14 0.32 11.50
C GLU A 583 -29.74 1.23 12.59
N LEU A 584 -30.11 2.47 12.25
CA LEU A 584 -30.80 3.37 13.16
C LEU A 584 -32.22 2.87 13.49
N MET A 585 -32.89 2.20 12.55
CA MET A 585 -34.14 1.46 12.81
C MET A 585 -33.93 0.20 13.67
N PHE A 586 -32.77 -0.47 13.56
CA PHE A 586 -32.37 -1.50 14.55
C PHE A 586 -32.28 -0.89 15.95
N TYR A 587 -31.53 0.20 16.16
CA TYR A 587 -31.44 0.84 17.48
C TYR A 587 -32.79 1.34 18.02
N ARG A 588 -33.67 1.84 17.13
CA ARG A 588 -35.04 2.25 17.49
C ARG A 588 -35.90 1.09 18.03
N THR A 589 -35.64 -0.15 17.61
CA THR A 589 -36.49 -1.32 17.89
C THR A 589 -35.85 -2.34 18.85
N ALA A 590 -34.53 -2.40 18.93
CA ALA A 590 -33.77 -3.30 19.79
C ALA A 590 -33.69 -2.79 21.24
N VAL A 591 -34.78 -3.00 21.99
CA VAL A 591 -35.01 -2.48 23.35
C VAL A 591 -33.75 -2.46 24.24
N GLY A 592 -33.26 -1.25 24.54
CA GLY A 592 -32.13 -1.00 25.44
C GLY A 592 -30.74 -1.16 24.80
N LEU A 593 -30.63 -1.21 23.47
CA LEU A 593 -29.37 -1.15 22.74
C LEU A 593 -29.20 0.21 22.03
N ALA A 594 -27.95 0.66 21.88
CA ALA A 594 -27.59 1.95 21.29
C ALA A 594 -26.16 1.88 20.67
N PRO A 595 -25.75 2.85 19.82
CA PRO A 595 -24.37 2.98 19.38
C PRO A 595 -23.36 3.07 20.53
N ARG A 596 -22.10 2.74 20.25
CA ARG A 596 -20.95 2.79 21.17
C ARG A 596 -21.07 1.90 22.42
N GLN A 597 -21.76 0.75 22.32
CA GLN A 597 -21.97 -0.23 23.42
C GLN A 597 -21.16 -1.54 23.30
N ASN A 598 -20.31 -1.68 22.29
CA ASN A 598 -19.65 -2.92 21.85
C ASN A 598 -20.61 -4.13 21.83
N ILE A 599 -21.68 -4.01 21.04
CA ILE A 599 -22.80 -4.97 21.04
C ILE A 599 -22.33 -6.33 20.56
N ASN A 600 -22.42 -7.31 21.45
CA ASN A 600 -22.05 -8.70 21.23
C ASN A 600 -23.27 -9.64 21.19
N LEU A 601 -23.05 -10.91 20.85
CA LEU A 601 -24.11 -11.88 20.66
C LEU A 601 -25.02 -12.04 21.90
N SER A 602 -24.46 -11.97 23.11
CA SER A 602 -25.23 -12.11 24.35
C SER A 602 -26.17 -10.93 24.60
N ASN A 603 -25.81 -9.71 24.15
CA ASN A 603 -26.70 -8.56 24.24
C ASN A 603 -27.97 -8.76 23.42
N LEU A 604 -27.87 -9.45 22.28
CA LEU A 604 -29.01 -9.81 21.43
C LEU A 604 -29.80 -10.99 21.99
N THR A 605 -29.14 -12.08 22.37
CA THR A 605 -29.78 -13.39 22.60
C THR A 605 -30.18 -13.67 24.04
N THR A 606 -29.84 -12.82 25.01
CA THR A 606 -30.10 -13.06 26.44
C THR A 606 -30.98 -12.00 27.11
N GLY A 607 -31.56 -12.36 28.26
CA GLY A 607 -32.43 -11.49 29.07
C GLY A 607 -33.87 -11.35 28.54
N PRO A 608 -34.73 -10.61 29.26
CA PRO A 608 -36.19 -10.56 29.00
C PRO A 608 -36.58 -9.90 27.67
N ASN A 609 -35.66 -9.20 27.01
CA ASN A 609 -35.87 -8.57 25.70
C ASN A 609 -35.25 -9.35 24.53
N ALA A 610 -34.66 -10.53 24.76
CA ALA A 610 -33.93 -11.30 23.73
C ALA A 610 -34.73 -11.47 22.42
N SER A 611 -35.96 -11.98 22.50
CA SER A 611 -36.80 -12.21 21.31
C SER A 611 -37.09 -10.92 20.52
N ARG A 612 -37.19 -9.76 21.19
CA ARG A 612 -37.37 -8.45 20.54
C ARG A 612 -36.07 -7.98 19.86
N ARG A 613 -34.92 -8.17 20.52
CA ARG A 613 -33.60 -7.80 19.98
C ARG A 613 -33.18 -8.69 18.81
N VAL A 614 -33.45 -9.98 18.87
CA VAL A 614 -33.23 -10.93 17.76
C VAL A 614 -34.16 -10.63 16.58
N ALA A 615 -35.44 -10.28 16.83
CA ALA A 615 -36.34 -9.83 15.78
C ALA A 615 -35.85 -8.53 15.13
N ALA A 616 -35.52 -7.51 15.93
CA ALA A 616 -34.95 -6.24 15.45
C ALA A 616 -33.67 -6.45 14.64
N PHE A 617 -32.74 -7.31 15.11
CA PHE A 617 -31.53 -7.64 14.39
C PHE A 617 -31.83 -8.31 13.04
N ASN A 618 -32.68 -9.34 13.04
CA ASN A 618 -33.04 -10.09 11.83
C ASN A 618 -33.76 -9.24 10.79
N THR A 619 -34.58 -8.27 11.20
CA THR A 619 -35.23 -7.31 10.30
C THR A 619 -34.26 -6.24 9.83
N TYR A 620 -33.57 -5.54 10.73
CA TYR A 620 -32.95 -4.24 10.42
C TYR A 620 -31.41 -4.23 10.33
N ALA A 621 -30.70 -5.23 10.89
CA ALA A 621 -29.22 -5.24 10.90
C ALA A 621 -28.60 -6.40 10.10
N ASN A 622 -29.26 -7.55 10.05
CA ASN A 622 -28.70 -8.79 9.48
C ASN A 622 -28.34 -8.67 7.98
N GLY A 623 -29.06 -7.82 7.23
CA GLY A 623 -28.71 -7.48 5.84
C GLY A 623 -27.34 -6.80 5.70
N ASN A 624 -27.05 -5.81 6.55
CA ASN A 624 -25.76 -5.13 6.61
C ASN A 624 -24.62 -6.08 7.01
N PHE A 625 -24.86 -6.99 7.97
CA PHE A 625 -23.90 -8.04 8.33
C PHE A 625 -23.67 -9.07 7.20
N GLY A 626 -24.69 -9.37 6.38
CA GLY A 626 -24.56 -10.18 5.17
C GLY A 626 -23.71 -9.50 4.09
N ASN A 627 -23.99 -8.23 3.83
CA ASN A 627 -23.22 -7.39 2.89
C ASN A 627 -21.74 -7.26 3.32
N LEU A 628 -21.48 -6.96 4.60
CA LEU A 628 -20.14 -6.86 5.16
C LEU A 628 -19.39 -8.21 5.12
N ARG A 629 -20.10 -9.34 5.28
CA ARG A 629 -19.51 -10.68 5.14
C ARG A 629 -18.91 -10.90 3.74
N SER A 630 -19.60 -10.45 2.67
CA SER A 630 -19.07 -10.52 1.32
C SER A 630 -17.80 -9.68 1.13
N TRP A 631 -17.69 -8.53 1.80
CA TRP A 631 -16.45 -7.75 1.81
C TRP A 631 -15.34 -8.44 2.59
N LEU A 632 -15.60 -8.89 3.82
CA LEU A 632 -14.61 -9.55 4.69
C LEU A 632 -13.97 -10.79 4.06
N GLN A 633 -14.70 -11.53 3.23
CA GLN A 633 -14.19 -12.67 2.46
C GLN A 633 -13.24 -12.26 1.32
N ARG A 634 -13.47 -11.11 0.68
CA ARG A 634 -12.72 -10.61 -0.50
C ARG A 634 -12.51 -9.09 -0.46
N PRO A 635 -11.82 -8.55 0.57
CA PRO A 635 -11.66 -7.11 0.76
C PRO A 635 -10.75 -6.49 -0.32
N ASP A 636 -10.03 -7.33 -1.07
CA ASP A 636 -9.25 -6.95 -2.24
C ASP A 636 -10.14 -6.50 -3.42
N THR A 637 -11.41 -6.93 -3.47
CA THR A 637 -12.31 -6.73 -4.61
C THR A 637 -13.17 -5.46 -4.56
N SER A 638 -13.33 -4.83 -3.39
CA SER A 638 -14.10 -3.58 -3.23
C SER A 638 -13.56 -2.71 -2.09
N GLY A 639 -13.79 -1.40 -2.18
CA GLY A 639 -13.39 -0.41 -1.17
C GLY A 639 -14.46 0.67 -1.00
N ALA A 640 -14.44 1.36 0.15
CA ALA A 640 -15.49 2.29 0.56
C ALA A 640 -15.69 3.50 -0.38
N PHE A 641 -14.62 4.04 -0.97
CA PHE A 641 -14.67 5.21 -1.85
C PHE A 641 -14.72 4.83 -3.34
N LYS A 642 -15.27 3.65 -3.66
CA LYS A 642 -15.32 3.12 -5.03
C LYS A 642 -16.47 3.74 -5.83
N THR A 643 -16.23 4.90 -6.41
CA THR A 643 -17.17 5.66 -7.26
C THR A 643 -17.80 4.86 -8.43
N THR A 644 -17.15 3.77 -8.84
CA THR A 644 -17.57 2.94 -9.98
C THR A 644 -17.40 1.44 -9.68
N SER A 645 -18.44 0.86 -9.05
CA SER A 645 -19.00 -0.51 -9.18
C SER A 645 -20.11 -0.67 -8.12
N PRO A 646 -21.13 0.19 -8.08
CA PRO A 646 -21.87 0.43 -6.83
C PRO A 646 -22.91 -0.67 -6.48
N ALA A 647 -22.98 -1.71 -7.31
CA ALA A 647 -23.95 -2.78 -7.26
C ALA A 647 -23.80 -3.73 -6.05
N SER A 648 -22.57 -4.16 -5.74
CA SER A 648 -22.39 -5.45 -5.04
C SER A 648 -22.58 -5.40 -3.51
N PRO A 649 -22.98 -6.53 -2.89
CA PRO A 649 -23.06 -6.68 -1.43
C PRO A 649 -21.77 -6.24 -0.70
N ALA A 650 -20.60 -6.58 -1.25
CA ALA A 650 -19.30 -6.22 -0.69
C ALA A 650 -18.98 -4.72 -0.77
N PHE A 651 -19.57 -3.98 -1.71
CA PHE A 651 -19.47 -2.51 -1.76
C PHE A 651 -20.37 -1.88 -0.70
N ARG A 652 -21.66 -2.24 -0.69
CA ARG A 652 -22.64 -1.81 0.32
C ARG A 652 -22.09 -2.00 1.75
N GLY A 653 -21.69 -3.24 2.08
CA GLY A 653 -21.25 -3.62 3.41
C GLY A 653 -20.03 -2.86 3.96
N VAL A 654 -19.07 -2.50 3.11
CA VAL A 654 -17.91 -1.70 3.55
C VAL A 654 -18.27 -0.22 3.69
N ASN A 655 -19.18 0.32 2.87
CA ASN A 655 -19.64 1.70 2.99
C ASN A 655 -20.37 1.91 4.34
N TRP A 656 -21.31 1.02 4.67
CA TRP A 656 -22.00 1.04 5.97
C TRP A 656 -21.02 0.94 7.14
N ALA A 657 -20.16 -0.09 7.15
CA ALA A 657 -19.24 -0.33 8.26
C ALA A 657 -18.24 0.82 8.45
N PHE A 658 -17.75 1.42 7.37
CA PHE A 658 -16.89 2.60 7.43
C PHE A 658 -17.63 3.83 8.00
N LEU A 659 -18.89 4.07 7.61
CA LEU A 659 -19.67 5.20 8.13
C LEU A 659 -20.11 5.00 9.59
N ARG A 660 -20.40 3.77 10.02
CA ARG A 660 -20.63 3.42 11.43
C ARG A 660 -19.38 3.69 12.27
N TYR A 661 -18.23 3.23 11.80
CA TYR A 661 -16.92 3.52 12.41
C TYR A 661 -16.61 5.02 12.47
N ALA A 662 -16.88 5.76 11.38
CA ALA A 662 -16.69 7.21 11.34
C ALA A 662 -17.60 7.92 12.35
N SER A 663 -18.90 7.58 12.37
CA SER A 663 -19.89 8.09 13.33
C SER A 663 -19.48 7.77 14.77
N ASP A 664 -18.97 6.57 15.05
CA ASP A 664 -18.47 6.19 16.38
C ASP A 664 -17.28 7.01 16.85
N ARG A 665 -16.34 7.33 15.93
CA ARG A 665 -15.05 7.98 16.21
C ARG A 665 -15.09 9.51 16.20
N VAL A 666 -16.10 10.16 15.59
CA VAL A 666 -16.29 11.61 15.71
C VAL A 666 -16.87 12.02 17.08
N ASN A 667 -16.45 13.18 17.58
CA ASN A 667 -17.00 13.75 18.81
C ASN A 667 -18.37 14.39 18.52
N GLY A 668 -19.45 13.84 19.11
CA GLY A 668 -20.79 14.39 18.98
C GLY A 668 -21.89 13.37 19.23
N SER A 669 -23.09 13.65 18.70
CA SER A 669 -24.15 12.66 18.56
C SER A 669 -24.20 12.13 17.13
N ASP A 670 -24.64 10.88 16.96
CA ASP A 670 -24.91 10.28 15.65
C ASP A 670 -25.73 11.19 14.75
N ALA A 671 -26.84 11.74 15.28
CA ALA A 671 -27.71 12.64 14.52
C ALA A 671 -26.97 13.88 14.01
N ALA A 672 -26.00 14.44 14.74
CA ALA A 672 -25.21 15.58 14.25
C ALA A 672 -24.27 15.17 13.10
N PHE A 673 -23.63 13.99 13.19
CA PHE A 673 -22.80 13.44 12.11
C PHE A 673 -23.63 13.15 10.85
N TRP A 674 -24.74 12.41 10.98
CA TRP A 674 -25.64 12.08 9.87
C TRP A 674 -26.25 13.34 9.22
N GLN A 675 -26.65 14.35 10.03
CA GLN A 675 -27.13 15.63 9.51
C GLN A 675 -26.02 16.41 8.78
N SER A 676 -24.75 16.31 9.18
CA SER A 676 -23.65 17.02 8.51
C SER A 676 -23.38 16.52 7.08
N LEU A 677 -23.60 15.21 6.82
CA LEU A 677 -23.45 14.59 5.50
C LEU A 677 -24.59 14.95 4.53
N VAL A 678 -25.75 15.34 5.04
CA VAL A 678 -26.93 15.69 4.24
C VAL A 678 -27.08 17.21 4.06
N ASN A 679 -26.73 18.01 5.08
CA ASN A 679 -26.88 19.47 5.07
C ASN A 679 -25.66 20.19 4.47
N THR A 680 -25.31 19.82 3.24
CA THR A 680 -24.08 20.25 2.57
C THR A 680 -24.23 20.32 1.06
N THR A 681 -23.38 21.13 0.40
CA THR A 681 -23.25 21.18 -1.05
C THR A 681 -22.11 20.31 -1.59
N LEU A 682 -21.31 19.71 -0.69
CA LEU A 682 -20.21 18.82 -1.01
C LEU A 682 -20.70 17.41 -1.37
N THR A 683 -19.85 16.64 -2.05
CA THR A 683 -20.10 15.23 -2.38
C THR A 683 -18.89 14.34 -2.07
N GLY A 684 -19.14 13.04 -1.92
CA GLY A 684 -18.13 12.01 -1.86
C GLY A 684 -17.10 12.23 -0.77
N LYS A 685 -15.82 12.06 -1.14
CA LYS A 685 -14.68 12.23 -0.22
C LYS A 685 -14.64 13.63 0.41
N ALA A 686 -15.00 14.68 -0.34
CA ALA A 686 -15.02 16.04 0.19
C ALA A 686 -16.11 16.25 1.25
N ASN A 687 -17.27 15.58 1.09
CA ASN A 687 -18.34 15.61 2.08
C ASN A 687 -17.94 14.90 3.38
N ILE A 688 -17.51 13.65 3.31
CA ILE A 688 -17.09 12.91 4.51
C ILE A 688 -15.89 13.56 5.21
N GLN A 689 -14.94 14.14 4.45
CA GLN A 689 -13.82 14.93 5.00
C GLN A 689 -14.30 16.12 5.84
N ASN A 690 -15.34 16.84 5.37
CA ASN A 690 -15.97 17.93 6.11
C ASN A 690 -16.70 17.42 7.37
N ALA A 691 -17.37 16.28 7.30
CA ALA A 691 -18.09 15.68 8.42
C ALA A 691 -17.18 15.12 9.53
N ILE A 692 -16.00 14.56 9.19
CA ILE A 692 -15.03 14.02 10.17
C ILE A 692 -13.93 15.02 10.59
N GLY A 693 -13.79 16.14 9.87
CA GLY A 693 -12.77 17.17 10.13
C GLY A 693 -11.32 16.73 9.89
N ALA A 694 -11.11 15.65 9.12
CA ALA A 694 -9.82 14.99 8.94
C ALA A 694 -9.75 14.27 7.58
N ASP A 695 -8.56 13.79 7.19
CA ASP A 695 -8.35 13.05 5.94
C ASP A 695 -9.11 11.69 5.97
N PRO A 696 -10.10 11.48 5.07
CA PRO A 696 -10.88 10.25 5.04
C PRO A 696 -10.06 9.03 4.58
N ASP A 697 -8.95 9.20 3.86
CA ASP A 697 -8.09 8.07 3.47
C ASP A 697 -7.30 7.51 4.66
N LEU A 698 -6.86 8.37 5.58
CA LEU A 698 -6.22 7.93 6.83
C LEU A 698 -7.24 7.26 7.76
N TRP A 699 -8.47 7.75 7.80
CA TRP A 699 -9.56 7.08 8.53
C TRP A 699 -9.94 5.74 7.89
N LEU A 700 -9.89 5.61 6.56
CA LEU A 700 -10.13 4.34 5.86
C LEU A 700 -9.01 3.32 6.12
N ARG A 701 -7.75 3.77 6.17
CA ARG A 701 -6.61 2.95 6.63
C ARG A 701 -6.81 2.48 8.07
N ASP A 702 -7.17 3.39 8.99
CA ASP A 702 -7.40 3.06 10.39
C ASP A 702 -8.58 2.08 10.56
N PHE A 703 -9.67 2.27 9.80
CA PHE A 703 -10.82 1.35 9.73
C PHE A 703 -10.41 -0.06 9.28
N VAL A 704 -9.55 -0.19 8.28
CA VAL A 704 -9.00 -1.49 7.86
C VAL A 704 -8.23 -2.16 9.00
N GLY A 705 -7.43 -1.38 9.75
CA GLY A 705 -6.79 -1.85 10.98
C GLY A 705 -7.81 -2.30 12.03
N ALA A 706 -8.86 -1.52 12.26
CA ALA A 706 -9.92 -1.81 13.21
C ALA A 706 -10.66 -3.12 12.89
N MET A 707 -11.07 -3.32 11.64
CA MET A 707 -11.75 -4.55 11.19
C MET A 707 -10.91 -5.83 11.40
N TYR A 708 -9.60 -5.72 11.61
CA TYR A 708 -8.74 -6.83 11.98
C TYR A 708 -8.38 -6.88 13.47
N ALA A 709 -8.00 -5.77 14.09
CA ALA A 709 -7.43 -5.77 15.45
C ALA A 709 -8.50 -5.79 16.56
N ASP A 710 -9.69 -5.24 16.29
CA ASP A 710 -10.80 -5.13 17.22
C ASP A 710 -11.25 -6.49 17.77
N ASP A 711 -11.56 -6.53 19.08
CA ASP A 711 -11.90 -7.72 19.87
C ASP A 711 -10.95 -8.94 19.69
N ALA A 712 -9.71 -8.73 19.23
CA ALA A 712 -8.73 -9.79 18.98
C ALA A 712 -7.28 -9.48 19.38
N VAL A 713 -6.90 -8.20 19.46
CA VAL A 713 -5.54 -7.78 19.82
C VAL A 713 -5.61 -6.93 21.09
N THR A 714 -4.93 -7.37 22.15
CA THR A 714 -4.83 -6.62 23.41
C THR A 714 -3.90 -5.42 23.26
N GLY A 715 -4.14 -4.35 24.03
CA GLY A 715 -3.33 -3.13 23.99
C GLY A 715 -3.49 -2.27 22.74
N ILE A 716 -4.41 -2.63 21.83
CA ILE A 716 -4.68 -1.89 20.60
C ILE A 716 -5.22 -0.47 20.92
N ALA A 717 -4.73 0.54 20.19
CA ALA A 717 -5.16 1.92 20.35
C ALA A 717 -6.61 2.15 19.86
N ALA A 718 -7.34 3.06 20.50
CA ALA A 718 -8.79 3.24 20.33
C ALA A 718 -9.25 3.60 18.91
N GLN A 719 -8.38 4.14 18.05
CA GLN A 719 -8.70 4.33 16.64
C GLN A 719 -8.82 3.02 15.84
N TYR A 720 -8.33 1.89 16.37
CA TYR A 720 -8.40 0.58 15.71
C TYR A 720 -9.35 -0.38 16.45
N THR A 721 -10.45 0.16 17.00
CA THR A 721 -11.57 -0.60 17.59
C THR A 721 -12.89 -0.26 16.89
N GLN A 722 -13.97 -1.00 17.18
CA GLN A 722 -15.32 -0.78 16.62
C GLN A 722 -16.35 -0.53 17.74
N PRO A 723 -16.45 0.72 18.26
CA PRO A 723 -17.19 1.00 19.49
C PRO A 723 -18.65 0.52 19.53
N SER A 724 -19.37 0.49 18.41
CA SER A 724 -20.77 0.03 18.38
C SER A 724 -20.95 -1.49 18.37
N TRP A 725 -20.05 -2.28 17.77
CA TRP A 725 -20.31 -3.67 17.42
C TRP A 725 -19.13 -4.60 17.63
N ASN A 726 -19.35 -5.65 18.44
CA ASN A 726 -18.43 -6.78 18.57
C ASN A 726 -18.60 -7.69 17.34
N PHE A 727 -18.07 -7.27 16.19
CA PHE A 727 -18.25 -7.99 14.93
C PHE A 727 -17.88 -9.47 15.04
N ARG A 728 -16.86 -9.79 15.85
CA ARG A 728 -16.38 -11.15 16.09
C ARG A 728 -17.43 -12.01 16.80
N SER A 729 -18.03 -11.51 17.88
CA SER A 729 -19.09 -12.21 18.62
C SER A 729 -20.37 -12.35 17.79
N ILE A 730 -20.81 -11.28 17.12
CA ILE A 730 -22.01 -11.32 16.27
C ILE A 730 -21.83 -12.32 15.12
N TYR A 731 -20.68 -12.31 14.44
CA TYR A 731 -20.40 -13.31 13.40
C TYR A 731 -20.26 -14.73 13.95
N GLY A 732 -19.82 -14.92 15.20
CA GLY A 732 -19.90 -16.21 15.89
C GLY A 732 -21.32 -16.79 15.89
N GLY A 733 -22.33 -15.96 16.16
CA GLY A 733 -23.75 -16.32 16.05
C GLY A 733 -24.26 -16.51 14.61
N LEU A 734 -23.56 -15.98 13.60
CA LEU A 734 -23.88 -16.10 12.18
C LEU A 734 -23.07 -17.20 11.46
N GLY A 735 -22.36 -18.07 12.19
CA GLY A 735 -21.59 -19.19 11.64
C GLY A 735 -20.07 -18.99 11.51
N GLY A 736 -19.49 -18.02 12.22
CA GLY A 736 -18.04 -17.75 12.25
C GLY A 736 -17.63 -16.44 11.56
N VAL A 737 -16.47 -15.90 11.97
CA VAL A 737 -15.96 -14.59 11.50
C VAL A 737 -15.39 -14.72 10.07
N PRO A 738 -15.96 -14.03 9.07
CA PRO A 738 -15.69 -14.33 7.66
C PRO A 738 -14.44 -13.63 7.07
N LEU A 739 -13.58 -13.04 7.90
CA LEU A 739 -12.42 -12.25 7.45
C LEU A 739 -11.33 -13.15 6.86
N LEU A 740 -10.95 -12.94 5.60
CA LEU A 740 -9.93 -13.75 4.92
C LEU A 740 -8.50 -13.24 5.20
N ALA A 741 -7.97 -13.65 6.35
CA ALA A 741 -6.55 -13.54 6.67
C ALA A 741 -5.73 -14.58 5.89
N ARG A 742 -4.61 -14.16 5.29
CA ARG A 742 -3.75 -14.96 4.41
C ARG A 742 -2.36 -15.08 5.01
N PRO A 743 -1.84 -16.28 5.35
CA PRO A 743 -0.46 -16.42 5.79
C PRO A 743 0.52 -16.17 4.63
N LEU A 744 1.65 -15.53 4.91
CA LEU A 744 2.78 -15.41 3.98
C LEU A 744 3.76 -16.56 4.17
N THR A 745 4.43 -16.95 3.09
CA THR A 745 5.47 -17.98 3.06
C THR A 745 6.82 -17.33 2.75
N ASN A 746 7.88 -17.73 3.46
CA ASN A 746 9.21 -17.14 3.31
C ASN A 746 9.72 -17.21 1.86
N ALA A 747 10.33 -16.13 1.40
CA ALA A 747 10.82 -15.90 0.03
C ALA A 747 9.77 -16.11 -1.09
N THR A 748 8.48 -16.23 -0.76
CA THR A 748 7.39 -16.51 -1.71
C THR A 748 6.50 -15.29 -1.86
N ALA A 749 6.22 -14.90 -3.10
CA ALA A 749 5.43 -13.71 -3.42
C ALA A 749 3.92 -13.99 -3.41
N LEU A 750 3.15 -13.21 -2.66
CA LEU A 750 1.69 -13.17 -2.71
C LEU A 750 1.22 -11.97 -3.53
N THR A 751 0.77 -12.22 -4.75
CA THR A 751 0.21 -11.19 -5.65
C THR A 751 -1.31 -11.14 -5.55
N LEU A 752 -1.87 -9.97 -5.28
CA LEU A 752 -3.31 -9.69 -5.30
C LEU A 752 -3.60 -8.42 -6.11
N SER A 753 -4.82 -8.30 -6.65
CA SER A 753 -5.30 -7.08 -7.31
C SER A 753 -6.26 -6.34 -6.38
N TYR A 754 -5.96 -5.08 -6.09
CA TYR A 754 -6.60 -4.26 -5.07
C TYR A 754 -7.51 -3.24 -5.72
N SER A 755 -8.82 -3.32 -5.44
CA SER A 755 -9.83 -2.37 -5.92
C SER A 755 -9.47 -0.92 -5.62
N ARG A 756 -9.77 -0.04 -6.57
CA ARG A 756 -9.80 1.41 -6.32
C ARG A 756 -10.66 1.78 -5.11
N GLY A 757 -10.26 2.83 -4.39
CA GLY A 757 -11.03 3.46 -3.32
C GLY A 757 -11.13 2.64 -2.03
N GLY A 758 -10.09 1.88 -1.66
CA GLY A 758 -10.02 1.17 -0.38
C GLY A 758 -9.85 -0.34 -0.44
N GLY A 759 -9.56 -0.93 -1.60
CA GLY A 759 -9.27 -2.36 -1.68
C GLY A 759 -8.06 -2.72 -0.81
N THR A 760 -8.17 -3.79 -0.02
CA THR A 760 -7.16 -4.19 0.99
C THR A 760 -7.02 -5.70 1.11
N ALA A 761 -5.99 -6.20 1.80
CA ALA A 761 -5.85 -7.61 2.14
C ALA A 761 -5.14 -7.77 3.50
N TYR A 762 -5.54 -8.79 4.26
CA TYR A 762 -4.99 -9.09 5.58
C TYR A 762 -3.93 -10.18 5.46
N MET A 763 -2.65 -9.82 5.47
CA MET A 763 -1.52 -10.75 5.32
C MET A 763 -0.84 -10.98 6.67
N ARG A 764 -0.72 -12.22 7.16
CA ARG A 764 -0.05 -12.53 8.44
C ARG A 764 1.32 -13.16 8.23
N PHE A 765 2.30 -12.76 9.04
CA PHE A 765 3.62 -13.39 9.10
C PHE A 765 4.19 -13.37 10.53
N GLY A 766 5.00 -14.36 10.86
CA GLY A 766 5.78 -14.38 12.10
C GLY A 766 7.23 -13.97 11.85
N VAL A 767 7.91 -13.47 12.87
CA VAL A 767 9.37 -13.24 12.86
C VAL A 767 10.00 -14.07 13.99
N PRO A 768 11.08 -14.84 13.74
CA PRO A 768 11.75 -15.62 14.78
C PRO A 768 12.31 -14.75 15.91
N SER A 769 12.29 -15.26 17.15
CA SER A 769 12.93 -14.61 18.31
C SER A 769 14.38 -14.21 18.02
N ALA A 770 14.73 -12.96 18.34
CA ALA A 770 16.00 -12.29 18.02
C ALA A 770 16.38 -12.19 16.53
N GLY A 771 15.52 -12.67 15.63
CA GLY A 771 15.66 -12.52 14.18
C GLY A 771 15.00 -11.26 13.64
N PHE A 772 15.21 -10.99 12.36
CA PHE A 772 14.58 -9.90 11.62
C PHE A 772 13.99 -10.40 10.31
N ALA A 773 12.89 -9.78 9.90
CA ALA A 773 12.24 -9.99 8.62
C ALA A 773 12.25 -8.72 7.77
N THR A 774 12.16 -8.88 6.45
CA THR A 774 11.90 -7.81 5.48
C THR A 774 10.64 -8.15 4.71
N LEU A 775 9.69 -7.21 4.62
CA LEU A 775 8.53 -7.28 3.73
C LEU A 775 8.75 -6.31 2.58
N THR A 776 8.74 -6.82 1.35
CA THR A 776 8.91 -6.07 0.11
C THR A 776 7.62 -6.14 -0.70
N ALA A 777 7.10 -4.99 -1.13
CA ALA A 777 5.81 -4.87 -1.82
C ALA A 777 5.96 -4.08 -3.14
N LEU A 778 5.77 -4.76 -4.27
CA LEU A 778 6.07 -4.25 -5.61
C LEU A 778 4.88 -4.43 -6.57
N SER A 779 4.70 -3.48 -7.47
CA SER A 779 3.78 -3.57 -8.61
C SER A 779 4.61 -3.70 -9.89
N ALA A 780 4.40 -4.76 -10.66
CA ALA A 780 5.17 -5.07 -11.88
C ALA A 780 6.71 -5.03 -11.68
N GLY A 781 7.19 -5.39 -10.48
CA GLY A 781 8.62 -5.40 -10.12
C GLY A 781 9.18 -4.08 -9.59
N LEU A 782 8.38 -3.00 -9.55
CA LEU A 782 8.80 -1.68 -9.07
C LEU A 782 7.99 -1.25 -7.83
N PRO A 783 8.50 -0.31 -7.00
CA PRO A 783 7.72 0.33 -5.95
C PRO A 783 6.41 0.92 -6.50
N PRO A 784 5.25 0.67 -5.88
CA PRO A 784 3.96 1.11 -6.41
C PRO A 784 3.83 2.64 -6.34
N THR A 785 3.47 3.26 -7.48
CA THR A 785 3.23 4.71 -7.61
C THR A 785 1.77 5.12 -7.34
N SER A 786 0.85 4.16 -7.20
CA SER A 786 -0.51 4.42 -6.69
C SER A 786 -0.43 4.79 -5.20
N PRO A 787 -1.25 5.73 -4.70
CA PRO A 787 -1.31 6.06 -3.27
C PRO A 787 -1.85 4.88 -2.46
N PHE A 788 -0.94 4.01 -2.04
CA PHE A 788 -1.19 2.98 -1.06
C PHE A 788 -0.77 3.48 0.32
N GLN A 789 -1.68 3.38 1.29
CA GLN A 789 -1.30 3.37 2.70
C GLN A 789 -0.98 1.95 3.13
N LEU A 790 0.00 1.80 4.00
CA LEU A 790 0.29 0.60 4.75
C LEU A 790 -0.15 0.81 6.20
N ILE A 791 -0.82 -0.19 6.78
CA ILE A 791 -0.97 -0.37 8.21
C ILE A 791 -0.48 -1.77 8.60
N VAL A 792 0.31 -1.86 9.67
CA VAL A 792 0.83 -3.13 10.21
C VAL A 792 0.57 -3.17 11.72
N VAL A 793 -0.14 -4.19 12.19
CA VAL A 793 -0.44 -4.41 13.61
C VAL A 793 0.38 -5.59 14.11
N ARG A 794 1.05 -5.44 15.26
CA ARG A 794 1.67 -6.57 15.97
C ARG A 794 0.62 -7.30 16.79
N THR A 795 0.40 -8.58 16.47
CA THR A 795 -0.61 -9.46 17.08
C THR A 795 -0.05 -10.33 18.21
N LYS A 796 1.28 -10.51 18.26
CA LYS A 796 2.02 -11.31 19.25
C LYS A 796 3.47 -10.82 19.34
#